data_AF-A0A5J4SZ46-F1
#
_entry.id   AF-A0A5J4SZ46-F1
#
_cell.length_a   1.000
_cell.length_b   1.000
_cell.length_c   1.000
_cell.angle_alpha   90.00
_cell.angle_beta   90.00
_cell.angle_gamma   90.00
#
_symmetry.space_group_name_H-M   'P 1'
#
loop_
_entity.id
_entity.type
_entity.pdbx_description
1 polymer ?
#
loop_
_entity_poly.entity_id
_entity_poly.type
_entity_poly.pdbx_seq_one_letter_code
_entity_poly.pdbx_strand_id
1 'polypeptide(L)'
;MENNRHSKSFSRRTFIKSGLILVAGLPAIRVFPFSVTNNSLTVGNDSLFTLFQQPLGTAKPFVRWWWNGDKLSAKEILRELDVMKDAGIGGVEINPIAFPGGDDLAIPSLPWLSPEWIEMVKVALKGAAERGMICDTIVGSGWPFGAEFLTREEQTQLLTLSGRKVQGPAVVKLNTADLLKDSSPRVNKYKDAVEEIYALYLAPVSMDSFKAPVKLPFAGEETISVNVPAGEHILYSLVKVTGFQAVINGAPGAAGPVLNHYNQEAVEKFLNRMSDNLFPAIKDLKPFRAMFCDSMELEGANWCRDFPAEFKRRRGYELEPYLPFILFRVGGMGTPINSGDITQLSGIAAEEVSRVRYDFIITCLDVMRDRFLIPYTKWCNKHGFKSRVQTYGREFHPLEASMEIDIPECETWLWAHDNSSNRDFANNPTYTNVNKFVASAAHYSNKNIVSCEEVTNTNVVFNATLERIKITGDQSNLSGVNHSILHGFNYTPLEAPFPGWVRYGTFFNERNTWWQFFKLWAAYKARVSTIFQETEAFADIAVMHPLADMWTTYGTVRDPFPEKHFPSYQYKVWESIHKNGNSCDYTSEGIIQKSVVENGFLRYNKRKYHTLILIEVETMMPATAVKLADFVKKGGKLIFIEKEPYKSPGLTKNYKANDKKVAQTIASIKQSYRSQVFKVSAPADNDVIGWFKGIQQQCGIRPYMQIDRPETHVSQIRHQAEGKDIFFVSNCSTDERFSLKATFPDSKGTPCLWDAETGERYRYPGAEGNTLTIDLPPATSQLIVFDVQADVADYPALPAEKQAGAELKGWTLRLEHINGTTQQKEITSLFDLSEDETTRSFAGALYYEKKLTGDAAAYHWLDLGKVYGVSEVMLGDEKLGCHWYGRHLYRLPENVAGKKLSIKITTTLGNFLKSSPENKVGHGWAKGQVWTSAGMLGPVKLV
;
A
#
# COMPACT_ATOMS: atom_id res chain seq x y z
N MET A 1 -40.33 44.79 -11.25
CA MET A 1 -40.27 44.23 -9.87
C MET A 1 -39.40 42.98 -9.95
N GLU A 2 -38.13 43.06 -10.34
CA GLU A 2 -36.96 43.66 -9.64
C GLU A 2 -36.21 42.63 -8.77
N ASN A 3 -34.89 42.48 -8.86
CA ASN A 3 -33.96 43.08 -9.84
C ASN A 3 -32.72 42.18 -10.14
N ASN A 4 -32.03 42.54 -11.23
CA ASN A 4 -31.01 41.80 -11.98
C ASN A 4 -29.83 41.15 -11.20
N ARG A 5 -29.27 40.08 -11.80
CA ARG A 5 -27.85 39.69 -11.65
C ARG A 5 -27.24 39.22 -12.98
N HIS A 6 -26.36 40.03 -13.58
CA HIS A 6 -25.43 39.59 -14.62
C HIS A 6 -24.10 40.34 -14.55
N SER A 7 -23.00 39.57 -14.62
CA SER A 7 -21.65 39.87 -15.16
C SER A 7 -21.11 41.32 -15.13
N LYS A 8 -19.86 41.59 -14.73
CA LYS A 8 -18.62 41.06 -15.36
C LYS A 8 -17.39 41.12 -14.44
N SER A 9 -16.28 40.57 -14.95
CA SER A 9 -14.94 40.60 -14.37
C SER A 9 -14.31 42.00 -14.30
N PHE A 10 -13.33 42.16 -13.41
CA PHE A 10 -12.30 43.21 -13.48
C PHE A 10 -10.91 42.62 -13.21
N SER A 11 -9.88 43.27 -13.75
CA SER A 11 -8.51 42.75 -13.83
C SER A 11 -7.51 43.57 -13.01
N ARG A 12 -6.33 42.97 -12.74
CA ARG A 12 -5.21 43.59 -12.01
C ARG A 12 -4.64 44.79 -12.78
N ARG A 13 -4.42 45.93 -12.10
CA ARG A 13 -3.10 46.63 -12.07
C ARG A 13 -3.03 47.87 -11.15
N THR A 14 -1.93 47.93 -10.40
CA THR A 14 -1.15 49.12 -9.99
C THR A 14 -1.80 50.23 -9.14
N PHE A 15 -1.29 50.40 -7.91
CA PHE A 15 -1.05 51.73 -7.31
C PHE A 15 0.12 51.67 -6.31
N ILE A 16 0.95 52.72 -6.23
CA ILE A 16 2.05 52.91 -5.25
C ILE A 16 2.18 54.41 -4.96
N LYS A 17 2.68 54.76 -3.76
CA LYS A 17 3.00 56.12 -3.23
C LYS A 17 1.80 56.92 -2.71
N SER A 18 1.92 57.77 -1.69
CA SER A 18 2.93 57.89 -0.60
C SER A 18 2.37 58.83 0.48
N GLY A 19 2.75 58.67 1.75
CA GLY A 19 2.41 59.62 2.82
C GLY A 19 3.07 59.25 4.15
N LEU A 20 3.73 60.22 4.80
CA LEU A 20 4.57 60.00 6.00
C LEU A 20 4.57 61.29 6.84
N ILE A 21 4.42 61.19 8.17
CA ILE A 21 4.80 62.19 9.20
C ILE A 21 4.71 61.50 10.59
N LEU A 22 5.62 61.87 11.52
CA LEU A 22 5.68 61.40 12.92
C LEU A 22 4.97 62.45 13.84
N VAL A 23 4.58 62.25 15.11
CA VAL A 23 5.32 62.00 16.38
C VAL A 23 4.22 61.94 17.48
N ALA A 24 4.16 61.14 18.56
CA ALA A 24 4.83 59.93 19.08
C ALA A 24 3.77 59.22 20.00
N GLY A 25 4.02 58.46 21.09
CA GLY A 25 5.21 58.07 21.87
C GLY A 25 4.83 57.31 23.17
N LEU A 26 5.83 56.88 23.96
CA LEU A 26 5.74 56.09 25.22
C LEU A 26 5.14 54.66 25.10
N PRO A 27 5.42 53.73 26.06
CA PRO A 27 5.41 52.29 25.75
C PRO A 27 4.38 51.45 26.51
N ALA A 28 3.74 50.50 25.81
CA ALA A 28 3.03 49.38 26.42
C ALA A 28 3.09 48.10 25.55
N ILE A 29 3.49 47.00 26.20
CA ILE A 29 3.20 45.58 25.93
C ILE A 29 2.58 45.26 24.55
N ARG A 30 3.39 44.75 23.61
CA ARG A 30 2.86 44.10 22.40
C ARG A 30 2.35 42.69 22.70
N VAL A 31 1.05 42.58 22.94
CA VAL A 31 0.32 41.38 22.53
C VAL A 31 0.35 41.33 21.00
N PHE A 32 0.98 40.31 20.42
CA PHE A 32 0.87 40.07 18.98
C PHE A 32 -0.44 39.33 18.70
N PRO A 33 -1.37 39.89 17.91
CA PRO A 33 -2.44 39.08 17.33
C PRO A 33 -1.83 38.09 16.32
N PHE A 34 -2.34 36.86 16.27
CA PHE A 34 -1.96 35.86 15.27
C PHE A 34 -2.46 36.29 13.88
N SER A 35 -1.72 37.18 13.22
CA SER A 35 -1.83 37.37 11.78
C SER A 35 -1.19 36.16 11.09
N VAL A 36 -1.95 35.48 10.22
CA VAL A 36 -1.40 34.43 9.35
C VAL A 36 -0.60 35.12 8.24
N THR A 37 0.59 35.60 8.59
CA THR A 37 1.58 36.02 7.60
C THR A 37 2.07 34.77 6.89
N ASN A 38 1.79 34.67 5.59
CA ASN A 38 2.55 33.79 4.72
C ASN A 38 4.03 34.10 4.93
N ASN A 39 4.80 33.15 5.47
CA ASN A 39 6.24 33.19 5.36
C ASN A 39 6.59 32.97 3.90
N SER A 40 6.61 34.08 3.14
CA SER A 40 7.44 34.17 1.95
C SER A 40 8.89 34.02 2.41
N LEU A 41 9.36 32.77 2.45
CA LEU A 41 10.77 32.45 2.60
C LEU A 41 11.54 33.33 1.62
N THR A 42 12.56 34.02 2.12
CA THR A 42 13.48 34.78 1.27
C THR A 42 14.04 33.82 0.22
N VAL A 43 13.73 34.08 -1.06
CA VAL A 43 13.99 33.14 -2.16
C VAL A 43 15.49 32.95 -2.33
N GLY A 44 16.02 31.88 -1.74
CA GLY A 44 17.28 31.28 -2.15
C GLY A 44 17.10 30.52 -3.46
N ASN A 45 18.20 30.23 -4.16
CA ASN A 45 18.19 29.75 -5.55
C ASN A 45 17.61 28.33 -5.78
N ASP A 46 17.08 27.64 -4.77
CA ASP A 46 16.52 26.29 -4.92
C ASP A 46 15.36 26.01 -3.95
N SER A 47 14.13 26.11 -4.45
CA SER A 47 12.90 25.83 -3.69
C SER A 47 12.79 24.35 -3.31
N LEU A 48 13.02 23.44 -4.26
CA LEU A 48 12.92 22.01 -4.02
C LEU A 48 13.96 21.52 -3.00
N PHE A 49 15.20 22.01 -3.07
CA PHE A 49 16.22 21.66 -2.08
C PHE A 49 15.88 22.22 -0.69
N THR A 50 15.32 23.43 -0.60
CA THR A 50 14.87 24.01 0.68
C THR A 50 13.81 23.11 1.35
N LEU A 51 12.85 22.59 0.57
CA LEU A 51 11.82 21.67 1.06
C LEU A 51 12.38 20.27 1.41
N PHE A 52 13.38 19.79 0.68
CA PHE A 52 14.13 18.57 1.00
C PHE A 52 14.90 18.71 2.33
N GLN A 53 15.53 19.86 2.58
CA GLN A 53 16.20 20.14 3.86
C GLN A 53 15.22 20.28 5.03
N GLN A 54 14.02 20.84 4.79
CA GLN A 54 13.01 21.11 5.82
C GLN A 54 11.63 20.54 5.44
N PRO A 55 11.42 19.20 5.49
CA PRO A 55 10.17 18.58 5.07
C PRO A 55 8.95 19.08 5.84
N LEU A 56 7.91 19.43 5.08
CA LEU A 56 6.60 19.84 5.59
C LEU A 56 5.96 18.71 6.41
N GLY A 57 5.05 19.08 7.33
CA GLY A 57 4.32 18.11 8.16
C GLY A 57 3.50 17.09 7.35
N THR A 58 3.17 17.40 6.09
CA THR A 58 2.49 16.50 5.13
C THR A 58 3.42 15.51 4.42
N ALA A 59 4.74 15.64 4.52
CA ALA A 59 5.70 14.67 3.98
C ALA A 59 6.23 13.70 5.05
N LYS A 60 6.09 14.07 6.33
CA LYS A 60 6.50 13.23 7.46
C LYS A 60 5.58 12.00 7.60
N PRO A 61 6.11 10.86 8.08
CA PRO A 61 5.29 9.68 8.34
C PRO A 61 4.22 9.99 9.42
N PHE A 62 3.03 9.45 9.23
CA PHE A 62 1.96 9.40 10.23
C PHE A 62 1.95 8.00 10.86
N VAL A 63 1.13 7.78 11.88
CA VAL A 63 0.81 6.43 12.40
C VAL A 63 -0.69 6.18 12.38
N ARG A 64 -1.10 4.92 12.14
CA ARG A 64 -2.41 4.42 12.55
C ARG A 64 -2.36 4.22 14.06
N TRP A 65 -3.14 5.00 14.81
CA TRP A 65 -3.11 5.07 16.27
C TRP A 65 -4.26 4.26 16.85
N TRP A 66 -3.94 3.03 17.26
CA TRP A 66 -4.91 2.05 17.74
C TRP A 66 -5.42 2.42 19.12
N TRP A 67 -6.65 2.93 19.20
CA TRP A 67 -7.35 3.21 20.45
C TRP A 67 -7.91 1.91 21.04
N ASN A 68 -7.01 1.14 21.65
CA ASN A 68 -7.22 -0.21 22.16
C ASN A 68 -8.41 -0.31 23.13
N GLY A 69 -9.52 -0.85 22.64
CA GLY A 69 -10.80 -1.00 23.34
C GLY A 69 -11.47 0.31 23.72
N ASP A 70 -11.07 1.44 23.12
CA ASP A 70 -11.41 2.80 23.57
C ASP A 70 -11.21 3.04 25.09
N LYS A 71 -10.19 2.39 25.68
CA LYS A 71 -9.82 2.51 27.11
C LYS A 71 -8.90 3.71 27.34
N LEU A 72 -9.44 4.92 27.23
CA LEU A 72 -8.67 6.15 26.99
C LEU A 72 -8.56 7.07 28.21
N SER A 73 -7.53 7.93 28.22
CA SER A 73 -7.42 9.05 29.15
C SER A 73 -6.75 10.27 28.50
N ALA A 74 -7.18 11.47 28.91
CA ALA A 74 -6.66 12.74 28.39
C ALA A 74 -5.16 12.96 28.67
N LYS A 75 -4.67 12.53 29.85
CA LYS A 75 -3.24 12.55 30.22
C LYS A 75 -2.40 11.78 29.21
N GLU A 76 -2.84 10.57 28.89
CA GLU A 76 -2.08 9.63 28.07
C GLU A 76 -2.14 9.98 26.59
N ILE A 77 -3.30 10.42 26.10
CA ILE A 77 -3.48 11.00 24.75
C ILE A 77 -2.45 12.12 24.50
N LEU A 78 -2.25 13.01 25.47
CA LEU A 78 -1.28 14.10 25.33
C LEU A 78 0.18 13.63 25.41
N ARG A 79 0.47 12.62 26.25
CA ARG A 79 1.80 12.02 26.40
C ARG A 79 2.24 11.27 25.15
N GLU A 80 1.39 10.42 24.58
CA GLU A 80 1.70 9.68 23.37
C GLU A 80 1.89 10.62 22.17
N LEU A 81 1.13 11.73 22.11
CA LEU A 81 1.36 12.79 21.12
C LEU A 81 2.72 13.49 21.28
N ASP A 82 3.24 13.67 22.51
CA ASP A 82 4.62 14.15 22.73
C ASP A 82 5.66 13.10 22.28
N VAL A 83 5.49 11.83 22.66
CA VAL A 83 6.36 10.72 22.25
C VAL A 83 6.44 10.59 20.73
N MET A 84 5.30 10.67 20.05
CA MET A 84 5.23 10.64 18.59
C MET A 84 5.89 11.88 17.95
N LYS A 85 5.65 13.06 18.54
CA LYS A 85 6.23 14.33 18.05
C LYS A 85 7.76 14.31 18.09
N ASP A 86 8.36 13.87 19.21
CA ASP A 86 9.81 13.78 19.40
C ASP A 86 10.45 12.68 18.55
N ALA A 87 9.69 11.62 18.23
CA ALA A 87 10.06 10.59 17.27
C ALA A 87 9.99 11.06 15.81
N GLY A 88 9.50 12.28 15.54
CA GLY A 88 9.48 12.91 14.21
C GLY A 88 8.19 12.68 13.41
N ILE A 89 7.16 12.08 14.00
CA ILE A 89 5.87 11.79 13.34
C ILE A 89 5.11 13.09 13.02
N GLY A 90 4.54 13.15 11.81
CA GLY A 90 3.79 14.31 11.31
C GLY A 90 2.32 14.36 11.72
N GLY A 91 1.73 13.20 12.00
CA GLY A 91 0.31 13.09 12.30
C GLY A 91 -0.14 11.71 12.75
N VAL A 92 -1.42 11.62 13.11
CA VAL A 92 -2.08 10.40 13.60
C VAL A 92 -3.38 10.16 12.85
N GLU A 93 -3.69 8.90 12.56
CA GLU A 93 -5.05 8.45 12.26
C GLU A 93 -5.63 7.87 13.55
N ILE A 94 -6.66 8.50 14.12
CA ILE A 94 -7.40 7.94 15.25
C ILE A 94 -8.18 6.72 14.73
N ASN A 95 -7.86 5.53 15.24
CA ASN A 95 -8.48 4.28 14.83
C ASN A 95 -8.97 3.49 16.05
N PRO A 96 -10.25 3.65 16.44
CA PRO A 96 -10.90 2.84 17.47
C PRO A 96 -10.90 1.37 17.07
N ILE A 97 -10.46 0.50 17.98
CA ILE A 97 -10.34 -0.94 17.72
C ILE A 97 -10.63 -1.72 19.01
N ALA A 98 -11.11 -2.96 18.88
CA ALA A 98 -11.35 -3.85 20.01
C ALA A 98 -10.10 -4.02 20.88
N PHE A 99 -10.30 -4.28 22.17
CA PHE A 99 -9.20 -4.54 23.09
C PHE A 99 -8.42 -5.81 22.67
N PRO A 100 -7.06 -5.83 22.70
CA PRO A 100 -6.27 -7.01 22.32
C PRO A 100 -6.23 -8.11 23.39
N GLY A 101 -6.71 -7.82 24.61
CA GLY A 101 -6.54 -8.69 25.76
C GLY A 101 -5.23 -8.41 26.51
N GLY A 102 -5.04 -9.11 27.64
CA GLY A 102 -4.04 -8.77 28.65
C GLY A 102 -4.70 -8.11 29.86
N ASP A 103 -3.89 -7.40 30.66
CA ASP A 103 -4.38 -6.56 31.76
C ASP A 103 -4.94 -5.25 31.18
N ASP A 104 -6.21 -4.94 31.46
CA ASP A 104 -6.90 -3.74 30.98
C ASP A 104 -6.89 -2.57 31.99
N LEU A 105 -6.17 -2.74 33.11
CA LEU A 105 -6.05 -1.79 34.21
C LEU A 105 -7.40 -1.37 34.83
N ALA A 106 -8.46 -2.16 34.62
CA ALA A 106 -9.85 -1.81 34.91
C ALA A 106 -10.33 -0.48 34.30
N ILE A 107 -9.66 0.02 33.25
CA ILE A 107 -10.05 1.26 32.56
C ILE A 107 -11.35 0.98 31.77
N PRO A 108 -12.42 1.77 31.94
CA PRO A 108 -13.66 1.57 31.19
C PRO A 108 -13.45 1.87 29.70
N SER A 109 -14.10 1.08 28.85
CA SER A 109 -14.19 1.36 27.41
C SER A 109 -15.21 2.47 27.14
N LEU A 110 -14.84 3.48 26.36
CA LEU A 110 -15.73 4.58 25.97
C LEU A 110 -16.41 4.23 24.63
N PRO A 111 -17.74 4.02 24.55
CA PRO A 111 -18.37 3.61 23.30
C PRO A 111 -18.19 4.64 22.18
N TRP A 112 -18.07 4.17 20.93
CA TRP A 112 -17.91 5.04 19.77
C TRP A 112 -19.07 6.05 19.65
N LEU A 113 -18.75 7.33 19.43
CA LEU A 113 -19.67 8.48 19.48
C LEU A 113 -20.39 8.73 20.83
N SER A 114 -19.96 8.12 21.94
CA SER A 114 -20.39 8.56 23.28
C SER A 114 -19.86 9.98 23.59
N PRO A 115 -20.52 10.76 24.45
CA PRO A 115 -20.01 12.06 24.91
C PRO A 115 -18.58 11.98 25.45
N GLU A 116 -18.28 10.94 26.23
CA GLU A 116 -16.98 10.70 26.84
C GLU A 116 -15.89 10.42 25.80
N TRP A 117 -16.21 9.61 24.77
CA TRP A 117 -15.32 9.36 23.63
C TRP A 117 -15.09 10.64 22.80
N ILE A 118 -16.13 11.46 22.61
CA ILE A 118 -16.04 12.75 21.89
C ILE A 118 -15.13 13.74 22.66
N GLU A 119 -15.13 13.75 24.00
CA GLU A 119 -14.15 14.53 24.77
C GLU A 119 -12.71 14.04 24.55
N MET A 120 -12.47 12.74 24.45
CA MET A 120 -11.12 12.23 24.13
C MET A 120 -10.66 12.65 22.73
N VAL A 121 -11.56 12.66 21.74
CA VAL A 121 -11.27 13.21 20.39
C VAL A 121 -10.95 14.70 20.43
N LYS A 122 -11.67 15.50 21.23
CA LYS A 122 -11.34 16.93 21.42
C LYS A 122 -9.96 17.14 22.03
N VAL A 123 -9.57 16.33 23.02
CA VAL A 123 -8.21 16.38 23.60
C VAL A 123 -7.16 16.01 22.56
N ALA A 124 -7.38 14.96 21.76
CA ALA A 124 -6.45 14.54 20.72
C ALA A 124 -6.29 15.61 19.62
N LEU A 125 -7.39 16.15 19.09
CA LEU A 125 -7.38 17.22 18.08
C LEU A 125 -6.66 18.48 18.58
N LYS A 126 -6.96 18.90 19.82
CA LYS A 126 -6.30 20.07 20.44
C LYS A 126 -4.81 19.80 20.66
N GLY A 127 -4.45 18.69 21.28
CA GLY A 127 -3.06 18.34 21.60
C GLY A 127 -2.19 18.18 20.34
N ALA A 128 -2.75 17.60 19.28
CA ALA A 128 -2.08 17.50 17.98
C ALA A 128 -1.93 18.88 17.31
N ALA A 129 -2.95 19.75 17.39
CA ALA A 129 -2.87 21.11 16.86
C ALA A 129 -1.79 21.95 17.57
N GLU A 130 -1.71 21.87 18.90
CA GLU A 130 -0.66 22.51 19.72
C GLU A 130 0.75 22.02 19.36
N ARG A 131 0.89 20.74 19.00
CA ARG A 131 2.15 20.13 18.53
C ARG A 131 2.43 20.35 17.04
N GLY A 132 1.54 21.05 16.31
CA GLY A 132 1.65 21.25 14.87
C GLY A 132 1.48 19.97 14.03
N MET A 133 0.91 18.92 14.61
CA MET A 133 0.62 17.65 13.95
C MET A 133 -0.71 17.72 13.18
N ILE A 134 -0.96 16.70 12.35
CA ILE A 134 -2.20 16.52 11.58
C ILE A 134 -2.96 15.31 12.15
N CYS A 135 -4.30 15.40 12.20
CA CYS A 135 -5.15 14.26 12.54
C CYS A 135 -5.98 13.84 11.34
N ASP A 136 -6.10 12.54 11.14
CA ASP A 136 -7.17 11.88 10.39
C ASP A 136 -7.95 10.97 11.36
N THR A 137 -9.08 10.40 10.95
CA THR A 137 -9.80 9.38 11.73
C THR A 137 -10.47 8.36 10.81
N ILE A 138 -10.53 7.10 11.22
CA ILE A 138 -11.43 6.14 10.57
C ILE A 138 -12.89 6.53 10.83
N VAL A 139 -13.77 6.17 9.90
CA VAL A 139 -15.22 6.32 10.04
C VAL A 139 -15.80 5.02 10.61
N GLY A 140 -16.25 5.05 11.86
CA GLY A 140 -16.60 3.85 12.61
C GLY A 140 -15.45 3.37 13.50
N SER A 141 -15.23 2.07 13.53
CA SER A 141 -14.18 1.37 14.27
C SER A 141 -13.83 0.10 13.50
N GLY A 142 -12.57 -0.36 13.56
CA GLY A 142 -12.15 -1.56 12.81
C GLY A 142 -12.54 -1.47 11.34
N TRP A 143 -12.85 -2.61 10.73
CA TRP A 143 -13.29 -2.69 9.33
C TRP A 143 -14.10 -3.96 9.07
N PRO A 144 -14.91 -4.05 8.00
CA PRO A 144 -15.46 -2.94 7.20
C PRO A 144 -16.45 -2.10 8.04
N PHE A 145 -17.06 -1.06 7.47
CA PHE A 145 -18.04 -0.24 8.22
C PHE A 145 -19.21 -1.10 8.71
N GLY A 146 -19.59 -0.96 9.98
CA GLY A 146 -20.69 -1.70 10.61
C GLY A 146 -20.97 -1.23 12.03
N ALA A 147 -22.11 -1.63 12.60
CA ALA A 147 -22.50 -1.31 13.97
C ALA A 147 -23.74 -2.09 14.45
N GLU A 148 -23.91 -2.17 15.76
CA GLU A 148 -24.98 -2.89 16.47
C GLU A 148 -26.37 -2.29 16.21
N PHE A 149 -26.46 -1.03 15.75
CA PHE A 149 -27.72 -0.33 15.47
C PHE A 149 -28.29 -0.60 14.06
N LEU A 150 -27.61 -1.35 13.20
CA LEU A 150 -28.04 -1.59 11.83
C LEU A 150 -29.23 -2.57 11.77
N THR A 151 -30.34 -2.13 11.18
CA THR A 151 -31.51 -2.99 10.94
C THR A 151 -31.22 -4.02 9.85
N ARG A 152 -32.04 -5.08 9.74
CA ARG A 152 -31.72 -6.24 8.86
C ARG A 152 -31.55 -5.88 7.38
N GLU A 153 -32.30 -4.91 6.84
CA GLU A 153 -32.16 -4.47 5.44
C GLU A 153 -30.89 -3.60 5.21
N GLU A 154 -30.31 -3.07 6.28
CA GLU A 154 -29.10 -2.22 6.29
C GLU A 154 -27.81 -3.03 6.49
N GLN A 155 -27.91 -4.36 6.65
CA GLN A 155 -26.80 -5.28 6.82
C GLN A 155 -26.38 -5.92 5.48
N THR A 156 -25.10 -6.23 5.33
CA THR A 156 -24.49 -6.78 4.10
C THR A 156 -25.19 -8.05 3.58
N GLN A 157 -25.25 -8.19 2.25
CA GLN A 157 -26.02 -9.22 1.52
C GLN A 157 -25.19 -9.94 0.46
N LEU A 158 -25.35 -11.27 0.43
CA LEU A 158 -24.68 -12.20 -0.47
C LEU A 158 -25.73 -13.13 -1.09
N LEU A 159 -25.64 -13.38 -2.39
CA LEU A 159 -26.31 -14.48 -3.08
C LEU A 159 -25.25 -15.53 -3.47
N THR A 160 -25.35 -16.71 -2.85
CA THR A 160 -24.48 -17.88 -3.04
C THR A 160 -25.30 -19.05 -3.60
N LEU A 161 -24.64 -20.14 -3.99
CA LEU A 161 -25.30 -21.36 -4.46
C LEU A 161 -24.69 -22.65 -3.93
N SER A 162 -25.47 -23.72 -4.05
CA SER A 162 -24.97 -25.08 -4.21
C SER A 162 -25.63 -25.78 -5.39
N GLY A 163 -24.94 -26.75 -5.98
CA GLY A 163 -25.48 -27.64 -7.01
C GLY A 163 -25.32 -29.11 -6.61
N ARG A 164 -26.34 -29.92 -6.90
CA ARG A 164 -26.37 -31.37 -6.67
C ARG A 164 -26.87 -32.09 -7.92
N LYS A 165 -26.20 -33.17 -8.33
CA LYS A 165 -26.66 -34.02 -9.43
C LYS A 165 -27.88 -34.85 -9.00
N VAL A 166 -28.91 -34.90 -9.85
CA VAL A 166 -30.14 -35.68 -9.63
C VAL A 166 -30.53 -36.46 -10.90
N GLN A 167 -31.14 -37.62 -10.71
CA GLN A 167 -31.60 -38.52 -11.79
C GLN A 167 -33.12 -38.57 -11.81
N GLY A 168 -33.72 -38.50 -13.01
CA GLY A 168 -35.13 -38.80 -13.22
C GLY A 168 -35.38 -39.85 -14.32
N PRO A 169 -36.63 -40.27 -14.55
CA PRO A 169 -37.85 -39.70 -13.98
C PRO A 169 -38.06 -40.12 -12.51
N ALA A 170 -38.15 -39.16 -11.60
CA ALA A 170 -38.24 -39.43 -10.16
C ALA A 170 -38.89 -38.25 -9.40
N VAL A 171 -39.47 -38.54 -8.23
CA VAL A 171 -39.87 -37.51 -7.25
C VAL A 171 -38.79 -37.44 -6.17
N VAL A 172 -37.92 -36.45 -6.26
CA VAL A 172 -36.83 -36.25 -5.29
C VAL A 172 -37.36 -35.42 -4.13
N LYS A 173 -37.31 -35.97 -2.91
CA LYS A 173 -37.60 -35.23 -1.67
C LYS A 173 -36.32 -34.61 -1.12
N LEU A 174 -36.42 -33.36 -0.69
CA LEU A 174 -35.31 -32.55 -0.19
C LEU A 174 -35.74 -31.87 1.12
N ASN A 175 -34.89 -31.84 2.14
CA ASN A 175 -35.12 -30.98 3.30
C ASN A 175 -34.51 -29.59 3.05
N THR A 176 -35.26 -28.53 3.37
CA THR A 176 -34.85 -27.14 3.20
C THR A 176 -33.61 -26.79 4.03
N ALA A 177 -33.45 -27.34 5.24
CA ALA A 177 -32.26 -27.13 6.06
C ALA A 177 -30.99 -27.71 5.43
N ASP A 178 -31.08 -28.86 4.74
CA ASP A 178 -29.95 -29.43 4.00
C ASP A 178 -29.55 -28.58 2.79
N LEU A 179 -30.53 -27.97 2.08
CA LEU A 179 -30.26 -27.08 0.95
C LEU A 179 -29.63 -25.76 1.39
N LEU A 180 -30.07 -25.20 2.52
CA LEU A 180 -29.44 -24.04 3.15
C LEU A 180 -27.99 -24.37 3.52
N LYS A 181 -27.78 -25.40 4.36
CA LYS A 181 -26.47 -25.89 4.84
C LYS A 181 -25.47 -26.18 3.71
N ASP A 182 -25.91 -26.83 2.63
CA ASP A 182 -25.04 -27.10 1.49
C ASP A 182 -24.69 -25.85 0.69
N SER A 183 -25.51 -24.80 0.74
CA SER A 183 -25.29 -23.52 0.06
C SER A 183 -24.55 -22.49 0.93
N SER A 184 -24.54 -22.66 2.27
CA SER A 184 -23.98 -21.71 3.23
C SER A 184 -22.53 -21.32 2.87
N PRO A 185 -22.17 -20.03 2.94
CA PRO A 185 -20.83 -19.56 2.63
C PRO A 185 -19.82 -20.00 3.70
N ARG A 186 -18.55 -20.21 3.32
CA ARG A 186 -17.44 -20.57 4.24
C ARG A 186 -16.66 -19.33 4.70
N VAL A 187 -17.40 -18.33 5.13
CA VAL A 187 -16.94 -17.01 5.63
C VAL A 187 -16.91 -16.98 7.15
N ASN A 188 -16.41 -15.91 7.78
CA ASN A 188 -16.47 -15.75 9.24
C ASN A 188 -17.90 -15.40 9.71
N LYS A 189 -18.78 -16.40 9.68
CA LYS A 189 -20.23 -16.24 9.87
C LYS A 189 -20.56 -15.59 11.22
N TYR A 190 -21.09 -14.36 11.16
CA TYR A 190 -21.67 -13.69 12.31
C TYR A 190 -22.83 -14.50 12.90
N LYS A 191 -22.93 -14.55 14.23
CA LYS A 191 -23.89 -15.36 14.99
C LYS A 191 -25.35 -15.17 14.56
N ASP A 192 -25.73 -13.95 14.18
CA ASP A 192 -27.12 -13.58 13.89
C ASP A 192 -27.41 -13.53 12.37
N ALA A 193 -26.63 -14.25 11.55
CA ALA A 193 -26.80 -14.29 10.09
C ALA A 193 -28.06 -15.06 9.64
N VAL A 194 -28.81 -14.50 8.69
CA VAL A 194 -30.03 -15.10 8.14
C VAL A 194 -29.76 -15.69 6.76
N GLU A 195 -30.17 -16.95 6.54
CA GLU A 195 -30.07 -17.67 5.26
C GLU A 195 -31.46 -18.02 4.73
N GLU A 196 -31.76 -17.66 3.48
CA GLU A 196 -33.06 -17.86 2.82
C GLU A 196 -32.87 -18.45 1.42
N ILE A 197 -33.64 -19.47 1.05
CA ILE A 197 -33.67 -19.96 -0.34
C ILE A 197 -34.30 -18.87 -1.22
N TYR A 198 -33.49 -18.29 -2.11
CA TYR A 198 -33.92 -17.28 -3.08
C TYR A 198 -34.59 -17.91 -4.30
N ALA A 199 -34.05 -19.04 -4.76
CA ALA A 199 -34.62 -19.81 -5.86
C ALA A 199 -34.08 -21.24 -5.90
N LEU A 200 -34.92 -22.15 -6.39
CA LEU A 200 -34.54 -23.50 -6.78
C LEU A 200 -34.65 -23.63 -8.30
N TYR A 201 -33.66 -24.25 -8.93
CA TYR A 201 -33.56 -24.39 -10.38
C TYR A 201 -33.14 -25.80 -10.78
N LEU A 202 -33.70 -26.30 -11.88
CA LEU A 202 -33.26 -27.55 -12.51
C LEU A 202 -32.66 -27.26 -13.89
N ALA A 203 -31.44 -27.75 -14.13
CA ALA A 203 -30.68 -27.52 -15.36
C ALA A 203 -30.11 -28.85 -15.93
N PRO A 204 -29.79 -28.94 -17.22
CA PRO A 204 -29.04 -30.07 -17.78
C PRO A 204 -27.68 -30.27 -17.10
N VAL A 205 -27.16 -31.49 -17.09
CA VAL A 205 -25.77 -31.77 -16.66
C VAL A 205 -24.71 -31.16 -17.59
N SER A 206 -25.04 -30.91 -18.85
CA SER A 206 -24.17 -30.23 -19.82
C SER A 206 -24.98 -29.47 -20.87
N MET A 207 -24.41 -28.40 -21.43
CA MET A 207 -24.99 -27.71 -22.58
C MET A 207 -23.92 -27.03 -23.45
N ASP A 208 -24.12 -27.12 -24.77
CA ASP A 208 -23.35 -26.47 -25.85
C ASP A 208 -24.01 -25.16 -26.35
N SER A 209 -25.31 -25.06 -26.08
CA SER A 209 -26.27 -24.05 -26.52
C SER A 209 -27.10 -23.63 -25.30
N PHE A 210 -27.20 -22.33 -25.02
CA PHE A 210 -27.81 -21.88 -23.76
C PHE A 210 -29.29 -22.28 -23.67
N LYS A 211 -29.66 -22.85 -22.53
CA LYS A 211 -31.03 -23.23 -22.19
C LYS A 211 -31.34 -22.72 -20.79
N ALA A 212 -32.35 -21.86 -20.69
CA ALA A 212 -32.78 -21.33 -19.40
C ALA A 212 -33.19 -22.47 -18.46
N PRO A 213 -32.80 -22.42 -17.17
CA PRO A 213 -33.10 -23.47 -16.21
C PRO A 213 -34.58 -23.42 -15.80
N VAL A 214 -35.16 -24.58 -15.50
CA VAL A 214 -36.54 -24.66 -15.01
C VAL A 214 -36.57 -24.18 -13.56
N LYS A 215 -37.18 -23.01 -13.31
CA LYS A 215 -37.43 -22.55 -11.94
C LYS A 215 -38.45 -23.47 -11.27
N LEU A 216 -38.10 -24.01 -10.11
CA LEU A 216 -38.97 -24.88 -9.32
C LEU A 216 -39.82 -24.05 -8.36
N PRO A 217 -41.06 -24.48 -8.04
CA PRO A 217 -41.88 -23.83 -7.02
C PRO A 217 -41.29 -24.06 -5.62
N PHE A 218 -41.36 -23.02 -4.79
CA PHE A 218 -41.00 -23.04 -3.37
C PHE A 218 -41.76 -21.91 -2.67
N ALA A 219 -42.36 -22.20 -1.52
CA ALA A 219 -43.15 -21.27 -0.71
C ALA A 219 -42.75 -21.26 0.78
N GLY A 220 -41.59 -21.85 1.13
CA GLY A 220 -41.08 -21.92 2.51
C GLY A 220 -41.31 -23.27 3.20
N GLU A 221 -41.59 -24.33 2.44
CA GLU A 221 -41.86 -25.67 2.95
C GLU A 221 -40.60 -26.30 3.58
N GLU A 222 -40.76 -27.08 4.66
CA GLU A 222 -39.64 -27.82 5.28
C GLU A 222 -39.12 -28.94 4.36
N THR A 223 -40.03 -29.64 3.66
CA THR A 223 -39.71 -30.71 2.70
C THR A 223 -40.26 -30.37 1.33
N ILE A 224 -39.35 -30.20 0.37
CA ILE A 224 -39.66 -29.91 -1.03
C ILE A 224 -39.74 -31.23 -1.79
N SER A 225 -40.73 -31.39 -2.67
CA SER A 225 -40.86 -32.56 -3.56
C SER A 225 -40.68 -32.12 -5.03
N VAL A 226 -39.54 -32.46 -5.63
CA VAL A 226 -39.17 -32.07 -6.99
C VAL A 226 -39.45 -33.21 -7.97
N ASN A 227 -40.31 -32.97 -8.94
CA ASN A 227 -40.52 -33.86 -10.09
C ASN A 227 -39.36 -33.69 -11.08
N VAL A 228 -38.35 -34.55 -11.00
CA VAL A 228 -37.20 -34.56 -11.92
C VAL A 228 -37.61 -35.34 -13.18
N PRO A 229 -37.55 -34.73 -14.39
CA PRO A 229 -37.89 -35.41 -15.63
C PRO A 229 -36.78 -36.40 -16.04
N ALA A 230 -37.03 -37.21 -17.07
CA ALA A 230 -36.08 -38.23 -17.52
C ALA A 230 -34.66 -37.69 -17.79
N GLY A 231 -33.64 -38.47 -17.42
CA GLY A 231 -32.23 -38.13 -17.59
C GLY A 231 -31.56 -37.58 -16.33
N GLU A 232 -30.30 -37.17 -16.47
CA GLU A 232 -29.51 -36.52 -15.41
C GLU A 232 -29.63 -35.00 -15.48
N HIS A 233 -29.79 -34.37 -14.32
CA HIS A 233 -29.94 -32.92 -14.17
C HIS A 233 -29.09 -32.41 -13.00
N ILE A 234 -28.79 -31.11 -12.98
CA ILE A 234 -28.28 -30.40 -11.82
C ILE A 234 -29.45 -29.68 -11.17
N LEU A 235 -29.69 -30.00 -9.90
CA LEU A 235 -30.52 -29.19 -9.00
C LEU A 235 -29.62 -28.12 -8.38
N TYR A 236 -29.94 -26.86 -8.64
CA TYR A 236 -29.31 -25.70 -8.01
C TYR A 236 -30.19 -25.13 -6.90
N SER A 237 -29.58 -24.90 -5.74
CA SER A 237 -30.15 -24.10 -4.64
C SER A 237 -29.40 -22.78 -4.56
N LEU A 238 -30.10 -21.66 -4.79
CA LEU A 238 -29.56 -20.31 -4.63
C LEU A 238 -30.05 -19.75 -3.29
N VAL A 239 -29.11 -19.33 -2.45
CA VAL A 239 -29.39 -18.88 -1.07
C VAL A 239 -28.91 -17.45 -0.89
N LYS A 240 -29.83 -16.58 -0.46
CA LYS A 240 -29.55 -15.21 -0.03
C LYS A 240 -29.16 -15.25 1.44
N VAL A 241 -28.02 -14.65 1.77
CA VAL A 241 -27.50 -14.51 3.13
C VAL A 241 -27.46 -13.04 3.52
N THR A 242 -27.97 -12.70 4.71
CA THR A 242 -28.06 -11.32 5.21
C THR A 242 -27.41 -11.20 6.59
N GLY A 243 -26.54 -10.20 6.76
CA GLY A 243 -25.82 -9.96 8.02
C GLY A 243 -24.86 -11.09 8.37
N PHE A 244 -24.14 -11.62 7.37
CA PHE A 244 -23.23 -12.76 7.53
C PHE A 244 -21.86 -12.43 8.11
N GLN A 245 -21.51 -11.15 8.23
CA GLN A 245 -20.23 -10.66 8.70
C GLN A 245 -20.46 -9.57 9.76
N ALA A 246 -19.54 -9.44 10.70
CA ALA A 246 -19.46 -8.32 11.66
C ALA A 246 -18.10 -7.63 11.56
N VAL A 247 -18.03 -6.42 12.11
CA VAL A 247 -16.82 -5.58 12.07
C VAL A 247 -15.64 -6.34 12.70
N ILE A 248 -14.63 -6.59 11.89
CA ILE A 248 -13.35 -7.18 12.28
C ILE A 248 -12.70 -6.19 13.24
N ASN A 249 -12.47 -6.68 14.47
CA ASN A 249 -11.93 -5.88 15.57
C ASN A 249 -12.76 -4.65 15.95
N GLY A 250 -14.08 -4.60 15.73
CA GLY A 250 -14.89 -3.43 16.11
C GLY A 250 -14.90 -3.14 17.61
N ALA A 251 -14.76 -1.88 17.99
CA ALA A 251 -14.85 -1.38 19.37
C ALA A 251 -16.32 -1.14 19.79
N PRO A 252 -16.63 -1.01 21.10
CA PRO A 252 -18.00 -0.94 21.58
C PRO A 252 -18.84 0.18 20.93
N GLY A 253 -20.02 -0.15 20.40
CA GLY A 253 -20.88 0.80 19.66
C GLY A 253 -20.63 0.84 18.15
N ALA A 254 -19.59 0.13 17.68
CA ALA A 254 -19.31 -0.15 16.27
C ALA A 254 -18.77 -1.60 16.08
N ALA A 255 -19.20 -2.55 16.92
CA ALA A 255 -18.79 -3.96 16.92
C ALA A 255 -19.83 -4.93 16.30
N GLY A 256 -20.92 -4.38 15.76
CA GLY A 256 -22.03 -5.16 15.20
C GLY A 256 -21.84 -5.68 13.77
N PRO A 257 -22.94 -6.06 13.08
CA PRO A 257 -22.89 -6.55 11.70
C PRO A 257 -22.37 -5.49 10.71
N VAL A 258 -21.81 -5.95 9.59
CA VAL A 258 -21.30 -5.10 8.51
C VAL A 258 -22.45 -4.45 7.71
N LEU A 259 -22.25 -3.19 7.35
CA LEU A 259 -23.14 -2.33 6.57
C LEU A 259 -23.38 -2.86 5.15
N ASN A 260 -24.60 -2.67 4.65
CA ASN A 260 -24.93 -2.93 3.25
C ASN A 260 -24.41 -1.80 2.35
N HIS A 261 -23.19 -1.94 1.84
CA HIS A 261 -22.56 -0.95 0.97
C HIS A 261 -23.25 -0.81 -0.41
N TYR A 262 -24.12 -1.77 -0.80
CA TYR A 262 -25.02 -1.66 -1.95
C TYR A 262 -26.35 -0.93 -1.64
N ASN A 263 -26.55 -0.42 -0.43
CA ASN A 263 -27.71 0.38 -0.03
C ASN A 263 -27.29 1.82 0.32
N GLN A 264 -27.51 2.75 -0.61
CA GLN A 264 -27.11 4.16 -0.45
C GLN A 264 -27.79 4.82 0.75
N GLU A 265 -29.05 4.49 1.05
CA GLU A 265 -29.78 5.08 2.19
C GLU A 265 -29.16 4.62 3.52
N ALA A 266 -28.76 3.35 3.61
CA ALA A 266 -28.03 2.81 4.76
C ALA A 266 -26.64 3.46 4.92
N VAL A 267 -25.90 3.64 3.82
CA VAL A 267 -24.60 4.32 3.80
C VAL A 267 -24.74 5.77 4.27
N GLU A 268 -25.65 6.54 3.67
CA GLU A 268 -25.86 7.95 4.05
C GLU A 268 -26.33 8.07 5.51
N LYS A 269 -27.20 7.18 6.00
CA LYS A 269 -27.59 7.12 7.42
C LYS A 269 -26.41 6.83 8.36
N PHE A 270 -25.54 5.88 8.01
CA PHE A 270 -24.35 5.55 8.81
C PHE A 270 -23.37 6.72 8.88
N LEU A 271 -23.08 7.35 7.73
CA LEU A 271 -22.20 8.51 7.64
C LEU A 271 -22.80 9.73 8.37
N ASN A 272 -24.09 10.02 8.17
CA ASN A 272 -24.75 11.13 8.84
C ASN A 272 -24.76 10.94 10.37
N ARG A 273 -24.89 9.71 10.90
CA ARG A 273 -24.75 9.45 12.35
C ARG A 273 -23.40 9.94 12.89
N MET A 274 -22.29 9.76 12.15
CA MET A 274 -21.00 10.32 12.57
C MET A 274 -20.99 11.84 12.49
N SER A 275 -21.49 12.44 11.40
CA SER A 275 -21.49 13.91 11.28
C SER A 275 -22.34 14.59 12.34
N ASP A 276 -23.50 14.05 12.65
CA ASP A 276 -24.51 14.70 13.50
C ASP A 276 -24.12 14.69 14.98
N ASN A 277 -23.33 13.69 15.40
CA ASN A 277 -22.84 13.58 16.79
C ASN A 277 -21.46 14.21 16.97
N LEU A 278 -20.50 13.95 16.07
CA LEU A 278 -19.10 14.39 16.25
C LEU A 278 -18.85 15.82 15.74
N PHE A 279 -19.32 16.17 14.54
CA PHE A 279 -18.85 17.40 13.87
C PHE A 279 -19.31 18.70 14.58
N PRO A 280 -20.55 18.83 15.08
CA PRO A 280 -20.96 19.97 15.92
C PRO A 280 -20.10 20.16 17.18
N ALA A 281 -19.55 19.08 17.74
CA ALA A 281 -18.75 19.10 18.95
C ALA A 281 -17.29 19.52 18.72
N ILE A 282 -16.76 19.33 17.51
CA ILE A 282 -15.36 19.68 17.14
C ILE A 282 -15.25 20.90 16.21
N LYS A 283 -16.37 21.52 15.82
CA LYS A 283 -16.46 22.60 14.81
C LYS A 283 -15.53 23.81 15.06
N ASP A 284 -15.21 24.10 16.32
CA ASP A 284 -14.40 25.26 16.74
C ASP A 284 -12.92 24.89 16.97
N LEU A 285 -12.54 23.63 16.70
CA LEU A 285 -11.16 23.13 16.75
C LEU A 285 -10.53 23.12 15.36
N LYS A 286 -9.21 22.88 15.29
CA LYS A 286 -8.56 22.46 14.04
C LYS A 286 -9.18 21.11 13.62
N PRO A 287 -9.84 21.01 12.44
CA PRO A 287 -10.50 19.79 12.02
C PRO A 287 -9.50 18.70 11.63
N PHE A 288 -9.99 17.47 11.49
CA PHE A 288 -9.29 16.41 10.76
C PHE A 288 -8.92 16.87 9.33
N ARG A 289 -7.85 16.32 8.76
CA ARG A 289 -7.54 16.45 7.32
C ARG A 289 -8.41 15.49 6.51
N ALA A 290 -8.38 14.21 6.84
CA ALA A 290 -9.13 13.18 6.14
C ALA A 290 -10.03 12.36 7.08
N MET A 291 -11.14 11.91 6.50
CA MET A 291 -11.91 10.76 6.98
C MET A 291 -11.36 9.54 6.24
N PHE A 292 -11.06 8.48 6.98
CA PHE A 292 -10.48 7.25 6.48
C PHE A 292 -11.51 6.12 6.38
N CYS A 293 -11.32 5.28 5.37
CA CYS A 293 -12.02 4.03 5.13
C CYS A 293 -10.98 2.96 4.79
N ASP A 294 -10.93 1.94 5.63
CA ASP A 294 -10.02 0.80 5.48
C ASP A 294 -10.41 -0.08 4.26
N SER A 295 -9.62 -1.13 4.04
CA SER A 295 -9.87 -2.18 3.08
C SER A 295 -11.29 -2.78 3.24
N MET A 296 -11.96 -3.03 2.11
CA MET A 296 -13.41 -3.29 2.13
C MET A 296 -13.82 -4.65 2.70
N GLU A 297 -12.96 -5.67 2.60
CA GLU A 297 -13.13 -7.04 3.12
C GLU A 297 -14.59 -7.59 3.23
N LEU A 298 -15.50 -7.34 2.27
CA LEU A 298 -16.95 -7.60 2.45
C LEU A 298 -17.34 -9.10 2.35
N GLU A 299 -16.37 -10.00 2.57
CA GLU A 299 -16.43 -11.46 2.44
C GLU A 299 -17.33 -11.97 1.27
N GLY A 300 -17.22 -11.30 0.11
CA GLY A 300 -17.88 -11.68 -1.14
C GLY A 300 -19.28 -11.09 -1.38
N ALA A 301 -19.70 -10.06 -0.64
CA ALA A 301 -20.98 -9.38 -0.82
C ALA A 301 -21.22 -8.99 -2.30
N ASN A 302 -22.35 -9.44 -2.86
CA ASN A 302 -22.65 -9.33 -4.29
C ASN A 302 -24.13 -9.03 -4.60
N TRP A 303 -24.93 -8.68 -3.58
CA TRP A 303 -26.39 -8.62 -3.72
C TRP A 303 -27.04 -7.46 -2.95
N CYS A 304 -28.19 -7.02 -3.44
CA CYS A 304 -29.11 -6.14 -2.73
C CYS A 304 -30.54 -6.33 -3.25
N ARG A 305 -31.53 -5.79 -2.52
CA ARG A 305 -32.98 -5.96 -2.79
C ARG A 305 -33.40 -5.65 -4.23
N ASP A 306 -32.78 -4.65 -4.86
CA ASP A 306 -33.12 -4.19 -6.21
C ASP A 306 -32.07 -4.55 -7.28
N PHE A 307 -31.09 -5.40 -6.95
CA PHE A 307 -29.99 -5.76 -7.85
C PHE A 307 -30.44 -6.27 -9.24
N PRO A 308 -31.47 -7.12 -9.39
CA PRO A 308 -31.94 -7.54 -10.72
C PRO A 308 -32.52 -6.39 -11.55
N ALA A 309 -33.17 -5.42 -10.91
CA ALA A 309 -33.71 -4.23 -11.59
C ALA A 309 -32.57 -3.30 -12.03
N GLU A 310 -31.55 -3.09 -11.18
CA GLU A 310 -30.34 -2.36 -11.55
C GLU A 310 -29.57 -3.03 -12.68
N PHE A 311 -29.40 -4.36 -12.62
CA PHE A 311 -28.78 -5.14 -13.71
C PHE A 311 -29.54 -4.94 -15.01
N LYS A 312 -30.86 -5.17 -15.01
CA LYS A 312 -31.72 -5.01 -16.19
C LYS A 312 -31.65 -3.59 -16.76
N ARG A 313 -31.69 -2.56 -15.90
CA ARG A 313 -31.55 -1.15 -16.29
C ARG A 313 -30.19 -0.84 -16.89
N ARG A 314 -29.11 -1.43 -16.36
CA ARG A 314 -27.72 -1.17 -16.77
C ARG A 314 -27.24 -2.02 -17.94
N ARG A 315 -27.82 -3.20 -18.18
CA ARG A 315 -27.35 -4.21 -19.16
C ARG A 315 -28.37 -4.55 -20.25
N GLY A 316 -29.67 -4.33 -20.00
CA GLY A 316 -30.74 -4.43 -21.00
C GLY A 316 -31.39 -5.82 -21.18
N TYR A 317 -31.19 -6.75 -20.24
CA TYR A 317 -31.80 -8.08 -20.21
C TYR A 317 -31.98 -8.60 -18.77
N GLU A 318 -32.76 -9.66 -18.58
CA GLU A 318 -33.02 -10.27 -17.26
C GLU A 318 -31.80 -11.06 -16.73
N LEU A 319 -31.56 -11.03 -15.42
CA LEU A 319 -30.41 -11.70 -14.80
C LEU A 319 -30.72 -13.15 -14.40
N GLU A 320 -31.95 -13.37 -13.96
CA GLU A 320 -32.44 -14.55 -13.25
C GLU A 320 -32.21 -15.89 -13.99
N PRO A 321 -32.33 -16.00 -15.33
CA PRO A 321 -32.03 -17.25 -16.05
C PRO A 321 -30.56 -17.68 -15.96
N TYR A 322 -29.65 -16.76 -15.66
CA TYR A 322 -28.20 -17.00 -15.68
C TYR A 322 -27.59 -17.20 -14.30
N LEU A 323 -28.28 -16.79 -13.21
CA LEU A 323 -27.78 -16.85 -11.83
C LEU A 323 -27.14 -18.21 -11.45
N PRO A 324 -27.71 -19.39 -11.79
CA PRO A 324 -27.12 -20.68 -11.45
C PRO A 324 -25.76 -20.99 -12.11
N PHE A 325 -25.39 -20.24 -13.15
CA PHE A 325 -24.19 -20.50 -13.95
C PHE A 325 -23.13 -19.40 -13.82
N ILE A 326 -23.51 -18.17 -13.45
CA ILE A 326 -22.58 -17.03 -13.33
C ILE A 326 -22.02 -16.84 -11.92
N LEU A 327 -22.80 -17.18 -10.88
CA LEU A 327 -22.41 -17.03 -9.49
C LEU A 327 -21.33 -18.06 -9.10
N PHE A 328 -20.65 -17.78 -7.99
CA PHE A 328 -19.75 -18.71 -7.30
C PHE A 328 -20.26 -18.96 -5.88
N ARG A 329 -20.03 -20.16 -5.33
CA ARG A 329 -20.06 -20.34 -3.88
C ARG A 329 -18.89 -19.60 -3.25
N VAL A 330 -19.13 -18.93 -2.13
CA VAL A 330 -18.16 -18.06 -1.46
C VAL A 330 -17.56 -18.71 -0.22
N GLY A 331 -16.25 -18.55 -0.04
CA GLY A 331 -15.50 -18.79 1.19
C GLY A 331 -14.86 -17.50 1.74
N GLY A 332 -14.02 -17.66 2.77
CA GLY A 332 -13.35 -16.55 3.46
C GLY A 332 -12.69 -15.55 2.51
N MET A 333 -12.67 -14.28 2.90
CA MET A 333 -12.17 -13.18 2.06
C MET A 333 -12.85 -13.09 0.69
N GLY A 334 -14.09 -13.56 0.57
CA GLY A 334 -14.85 -13.55 -0.69
C GLY A 334 -14.36 -14.54 -1.75
N THR A 335 -13.46 -15.47 -1.41
CA THR A 335 -12.84 -16.39 -2.38
C THR A 335 -13.86 -17.36 -3.01
N PRO A 336 -13.89 -17.50 -4.35
CA PRO A 336 -14.67 -18.54 -5.03
C PRO A 336 -14.21 -19.96 -4.64
N ILE A 337 -15.14 -20.77 -4.15
CA ILE A 337 -14.91 -22.18 -3.75
C ILE A 337 -15.80 -23.14 -4.55
N ASN A 338 -15.49 -24.45 -4.46
CA ASN A 338 -16.28 -25.48 -5.11
C ASN A 338 -17.76 -25.41 -4.69
N SER A 339 -18.63 -25.28 -5.69
CA SER A 339 -20.08 -25.06 -5.53
C SER A 339 -20.90 -26.37 -5.54
N GLY A 340 -20.25 -27.53 -5.61
CA GLY A 340 -20.89 -28.84 -5.79
C GLY A 340 -20.92 -29.26 -7.25
N ASP A 341 -21.91 -30.05 -7.64
CA ASP A 341 -22.10 -30.43 -9.03
C ASP A 341 -22.57 -29.23 -9.86
N ILE A 342 -21.90 -28.93 -10.96
CA ILE A 342 -22.25 -27.81 -11.85
C ILE A 342 -22.44 -28.28 -13.29
N THR A 343 -23.36 -27.63 -14.01
CA THR A 343 -23.60 -27.85 -15.44
C THR A 343 -22.31 -27.60 -16.23
N GLN A 344 -21.89 -28.57 -17.02
CA GLN A 344 -20.72 -28.47 -17.89
C GLN A 344 -21.07 -27.64 -19.14
N LEU A 345 -20.55 -26.42 -19.19
CA LEU A 345 -20.78 -25.48 -20.28
C LEU A 345 -19.73 -25.65 -21.37
N SER A 346 -20.16 -25.71 -22.63
CA SER A 346 -19.28 -25.71 -23.79
C SER A 346 -19.85 -24.83 -24.91
N GLY A 347 -19.10 -24.70 -26.02
CA GLY A 347 -19.58 -24.01 -27.21
C GLY A 347 -20.11 -22.59 -26.97
N ILE A 348 -21.29 -22.31 -27.49
CA ILE A 348 -21.95 -21.00 -27.40
C ILE A 348 -22.48 -20.76 -25.97
N ALA A 349 -22.92 -21.81 -25.26
CA ALA A 349 -23.38 -21.67 -23.87
C ALA A 349 -22.27 -21.18 -22.92
N ALA A 350 -21.04 -21.68 -23.08
CA ALA A 350 -19.88 -21.21 -22.31
C ALA A 350 -19.55 -19.74 -22.61
N GLU A 351 -19.62 -19.34 -23.88
CA GLU A 351 -19.39 -17.95 -24.28
C GLU A 351 -20.48 -17.01 -23.70
N GLU A 352 -21.75 -17.40 -23.82
CA GLU A 352 -22.91 -16.64 -23.37
C GLU A 352 -22.91 -16.46 -21.84
N VAL A 353 -22.72 -17.53 -21.07
CA VAL A 353 -22.63 -17.44 -19.60
C VAL A 353 -21.43 -16.63 -19.15
N SER A 354 -20.26 -16.78 -19.80
CA SER A 354 -19.07 -15.98 -19.50
C SER A 354 -19.34 -14.48 -19.70
N ARG A 355 -20.03 -14.12 -20.79
CA ARG A 355 -20.48 -12.76 -21.08
C ARG A 355 -21.44 -12.20 -20.03
N VAL A 356 -22.40 -12.99 -19.54
CA VAL A 356 -23.29 -12.55 -18.44
C VAL A 356 -22.54 -12.43 -17.12
N ARG A 357 -21.57 -13.31 -16.83
CA ARG A 357 -20.72 -13.19 -15.63
C ARG A 357 -19.90 -11.89 -15.63
N TYR A 358 -19.38 -11.47 -16.78
CA TYR A 358 -18.76 -10.14 -16.92
C TYR A 358 -19.75 -9.03 -16.56
N ASP A 359 -20.94 -9.03 -17.18
CA ASP A 359 -21.95 -8.00 -16.97
C ASP A 359 -22.45 -7.94 -15.51
N PHE A 360 -22.52 -9.10 -14.83
CA PHE A 360 -22.84 -9.20 -13.41
C PHE A 360 -21.76 -8.53 -12.55
N ILE A 361 -20.48 -8.87 -12.78
CA ILE A 361 -19.34 -8.29 -12.07
C ILE A 361 -19.27 -6.77 -12.27
N ILE A 362 -19.40 -6.28 -13.51
CA ILE A 362 -19.41 -4.83 -13.76
C ILE A 362 -20.64 -4.17 -13.09
N THR A 363 -21.78 -4.86 -12.99
CA THR A 363 -22.95 -4.34 -12.25
C THR A 363 -22.65 -4.21 -10.75
N CYS A 364 -21.98 -5.17 -10.12
CA CYS A 364 -21.52 -5.04 -8.73
C CYS A 364 -20.58 -3.84 -8.54
N LEU A 365 -19.55 -3.71 -9.40
CA LEU A 365 -18.61 -2.59 -9.34
C LEU A 365 -19.29 -1.23 -9.58
N ASP A 366 -20.24 -1.16 -10.52
CA ASP A 366 -21.07 0.01 -10.79
C ASP A 366 -21.89 0.43 -9.56
N VAL A 367 -22.55 -0.53 -8.88
CA VAL A 367 -23.40 -0.23 -7.71
C VAL A 367 -22.55 0.12 -6.48
N MET A 368 -21.40 -0.53 -6.23
CA MET A 368 -20.46 -0.12 -5.17
C MET A 368 -19.95 1.31 -5.39
N ARG A 369 -19.56 1.66 -6.62
CA ARG A 369 -19.12 3.03 -6.95
C ARG A 369 -20.24 4.04 -6.71
N ASP A 370 -21.43 3.77 -7.25
CA ASP A 370 -22.53 4.73 -7.27
C ASP A 370 -23.20 4.91 -5.88
N ARG A 371 -23.25 3.86 -5.05
CA ARG A 371 -23.96 3.85 -3.75
C ARG A 371 -23.08 3.95 -2.51
N PHE A 372 -21.79 3.63 -2.61
CA PHE A 372 -20.84 3.80 -1.51
C PHE A 372 -19.74 4.83 -1.82
N LEU A 373 -18.90 4.57 -2.84
CA LEU A 373 -17.66 5.33 -3.03
C LEU A 373 -17.88 6.81 -3.32
N ILE A 374 -18.85 7.10 -4.19
CA ILE A 374 -19.24 8.47 -4.57
C ILE A 374 -19.98 9.18 -3.41
N PRO A 375 -21.00 8.59 -2.75
CA PRO A 375 -21.61 9.16 -1.54
C PRO A 375 -20.61 9.44 -0.41
N TYR A 376 -19.69 8.51 -0.12
CA TYR A 376 -18.64 8.68 0.89
C TYR A 376 -17.76 9.91 0.61
N THR A 377 -17.23 10.02 -0.60
CA THR A 377 -16.37 11.15 -0.99
C THR A 377 -17.13 12.47 -1.02
N LYS A 378 -18.41 12.46 -1.42
CA LYS A 378 -19.28 13.64 -1.35
C LYS A 378 -19.56 14.06 0.10
N TRP A 379 -19.83 13.12 1.00
CA TRP A 379 -20.04 13.39 2.42
C TRP A 379 -18.78 13.99 3.07
N CYS A 380 -17.59 13.42 2.79
CA CYS A 380 -16.32 13.97 3.28
C CYS A 380 -16.15 15.44 2.86
N ASN A 381 -16.21 15.73 1.55
CA ASN A 381 -16.02 17.08 1.04
C ASN A 381 -17.13 18.06 1.45
N LYS A 382 -18.39 17.61 1.57
CA LYS A 382 -19.51 18.41 2.11
C LYS A 382 -19.20 18.95 3.51
N HIS A 383 -18.49 18.17 4.33
CA HIS A 383 -18.10 18.54 5.69
C HIS A 383 -16.67 19.10 5.79
N GLY A 384 -16.00 19.36 4.65
CA GLY A 384 -14.67 19.98 4.59
C GLY A 384 -13.49 19.02 4.74
N PHE A 385 -13.74 17.71 4.85
CA PHE A 385 -12.72 16.67 4.98
C PHE A 385 -12.36 16.06 3.62
N LYS A 386 -11.18 15.45 3.54
CA LYS A 386 -10.80 14.59 2.41
C LYS A 386 -11.22 13.14 2.62
N SER A 387 -11.64 12.44 1.56
CA SER A 387 -11.78 10.98 1.63
C SER A 387 -10.41 10.32 1.45
N ARG A 388 -9.99 9.50 2.42
CA ARG A 388 -8.89 8.53 2.25
C ARG A 388 -9.47 7.13 2.26
N VAL A 389 -9.16 6.33 1.23
CA VAL A 389 -9.77 5.00 1.05
C VAL A 389 -8.76 4.03 0.45
N GLN A 390 -8.70 2.81 0.98
CA GLN A 390 -8.00 1.66 0.41
C GLN A 390 -8.85 1.02 -0.72
N THR A 391 -8.86 1.64 -1.90
CA THR A 391 -9.75 1.29 -3.05
C THR A 391 -9.32 0.08 -3.89
N TYR A 392 -8.93 -1.00 -3.23
CA TYR A 392 -8.64 -2.32 -3.83
C TYR A 392 -9.55 -3.40 -3.22
N GLY A 393 -9.21 -4.69 -3.38
CA GLY A 393 -10.09 -5.81 -2.99
C GLY A 393 -10.97 -6.29 -4.14
N ARG A 394 -12.17 -6.81 -3.83
CA ARG A 394 -13.08 -7.43 -4.79
C ARG A 394 -14.21 -6.51 -5.25
N GLU A 395 -14.44 -5.46 -4.48
CA GLU A 395 -15.56 -4.53 -4.52
C GLU A 395 -15.34 -3.38 -5.52
N PHE A 396 -14.09 -3.16 -5.94
CA PHE A 396 -13.66 -1.97 -6.68
C PHE A 396 -12.91 -2.30 -7.97
N HIS A 397 -13.03 -1.41 -8.97
CA HIS A 397 -12.13 -1.43 -10.12
C HIS A 397 -10.76 -0.86 -9.69
N PRO A 398 -9.66 -1.64 -9.73
CA PRO A 398 -8.43 -1.35 -8.97
C PRO A 398 -7.68 -0.06 -9.38
N LEU A 399 -7.85 0.41 -10.63
CA LEU A 399 -7.45 1.76 -11.04
C LEU A 399 -8.55 2.80 -10.79
N GLU A 400 -9.66 2.70 -11.54
CA GLU A 400 -10.64 3.79 -11.64
C GLU A 400 -11.35 4.13 -10.30
N ALA A 401 -11.48 3.22 -9.32
CA ALA A 401 -12.01 3.57 -8.00
C ALA A 401 -11.08 4.55 -7.25
N SER A 402 -9.77 4.29 -7.29
CA SER A 402 -8.72 5.16 -6.74
C SER A 402 -8.64 6.53 -7.43
N MET A 403 -9.33 6.72 -8.56
CA MET A 403 -9.46 8.01 -9.24
C MET A 403 -10.59 8.90 -8.68
N GLU A 404 -11.62 8.34 -8.04
CA GLU A 404 -12.82 9.09 -7.59
C GLU A 404 -12.70 9.73 -6.18
N ILE A 405 -11.76 9.25 -5.35
CA ILE A 405 -11.51 9.69 -3.94
C ILE A 405 -10.50 10.86 -3.85
N ASP A 406 -10.33 11.52 -2.70
CA ASP A 406 -9.34 12.60 -2.58
C ASP A 406 -7.90 12.12 -2.39
N ILE A 407 -7.69 11.20 -1.45
CA ILE A 407 -6.38 10.66 -1.07
C ILE A 407 -6.43 9.14 -1.28
N PRO A 408 -5.87 8.62 -2.38
CA PRO A 408 -5.81 7.18 -2.60
C PRO A 408 -4.79 6.53 -1.67
N GLU A 409 -5.19 5.42 -1.05
CA GLU A 409 -4.35 4.65 -0.12
C GLU A 409 -4.10 3.22 -0.64
N CYS A 410 -2.86 2.74 -0.47
CA CYS A 410 -2.45 1.35 -0.65
C CYS A 410 -1.90 0.76 0.66
N GLU A 411 -1.15 -0.34 0.59
CA GLU A 411 -0.79 -1.14 1.76
C GLU A 411 0.50 -1.93 1.50
N THR A 412 1.40 -2.02 2.48
CA THR A 412 2.67 -2.74 2.33
C THR A 412 3.15 -3.36 3.64
N TRP A 413 3.28 -4.68 3.63
CA TRP A 413 3.61 -5.49 4.81
C TRP A 413 5.10 -5.84 4.93
N LEU A 414 5.57 -5.96 6.17
CA LEU A 414 6.89 -6.47 6.51
C LEU A 414 6.78 -7.95 6.93
N TRP A 415 7.33 -8.84 6.09
CA TRP A 415 7.33 -10.30 6.31
C TRP A 415 8.58 -10.76 7.08
N ALA A 416 8.64 -12.04 7.44
CA ALA A 416 9.87 -12.62 8.00
C ALA A 416 10.94 -12.78 6.89
N HIS A 417 12.21 -12.56 7.23
CA HIS A 417 13.34 -12.84 6.33
C HIS A 417 13.72 -14.31 6.49
N ASP A 418 13.06 -15.17 5.73
CA ASP A 418 13.34 -16.60 5.65
C ASP A 418 13.13 -17.11 4.23
N ASN A 419 13.83 -18.20 3.89
CA ASN A 419 13.85 -18.76 2.53
C ASN A 419 12.53 -19.47 2.12
N SER A 420 11.49 -19.45 2.96
CA SER A 420 10.13 -19.92 2.61
C SER A 420 9.17 -18.78 2.28
N SER A 421 9.52 -17.54 2.66
CA SER A 421 8.72 -16.34 2.45
C SER A 421 8.84 -15.81 1.01
N ASN A 422 7.95 -16.27 0.12
CA ASN A 422 7.71 -15.69 -1.22
C ASN A 422 7.13 -14.24 -1.18
N ARG A 423 7.32 -13.53 -0.06
CA ARG A 423 6.68 -12.25 0.29
C ARG A 423 7.66 -11.22 0.87
N ASP A 424 8.86 -11.64 1.26
CA ASP A 424 9.89 -10.78 1.84
C ASP A 424 10.67 -10.01 0.75
N PHE A 425 10.76 -8.69 0.88
CA PHE A 425 11.31 -7.80 -0.15
C PHE A 425 12.80 -8.00 -0.47
N ALA A 426 13.59 -8.56 0.45
CA ALA A 426 14.99 -8.87 0.20
C ALA A 426 15.13 -10.03 -0.80
N ASN A 427 14.26 -11.04 -0.69
CA ASN A 427 14.29 -12.25 -1.51
C ASN A 427 13.32 -12.19 -2.73
N ASN A 428 12.23 -11.44 -2.59
CA ASN A 428 11.14 -11.29 -3.56
C ASN A 428 10.65 -9.81 -3.56
N PRO A 429 11.35 -8.88 -4.23
CA PRO A 429 10.95 -7.47 -4.26
C PRO A 429 9.54 -7.22 -4.86
N THR A 430 8.97 -8.22 -5.57
CA THR A 430 7.79 -8.07 -6.43
C THR A 430 6.44 -8.08 -5.72
N TYR A 431 6.37 -7.64 -4.47
CA TYR A 431 5.22 -7.93 -3.59
C TYR A 431 4.14 -6.83 -3.53
N THR A 432 4.45 -5.57 -3.86
CA THR A 432 3.52 -4.42 -3.74
C THR A 432 2.54 -4.27 -4.91
N ASN A 433 1.78 -5.33 -5.21
CA ASN A 433 0.85 -5.34 -6.36
C ASN A 433 -0.16 -4.17 -6.33
N VAL A 434 -0.82 -3.91 -5.20
CA VAL A 434 -1.87 -2.89 -5.05
C VAL A 434 -1.32 -1.47 -5.16
N ASN A 435 -0.13 -1.20 -4.60
CA ASN A 435 0.50 0.12 -4.67
C ASN A 435 0.62 0.61 -6.10
N LYS A 436 1.03 -0.26 -7.04
CA LYS A 436 1.24 0.19 -8.41
C LYS A 436 -0.08 0.48 -9.15
N PHE A 437 -1.20 -0.13 -8.77
CA PHE A 437 -2.54 0.28 -9.24
C PHE A 437 -2.93 1.65 -8.65
N VAL A 438 -2.79 1.82 -7.33
CA VAL A 438 -3.18 3.04 -6.59
C VAL A 438 -2.34 4.26 -7.04
N ALA A 439 -1.02 4.13 -7.12
CA ALA A 439 -0.11 5.18 -7.58
C ALA A 439 -0.37 5.58 -9.03
N SER A 440 -0.58 4.59 -9.93
CA SER A 440 -0.91 4.88 -11.33
C SER A 440 -2.23 5.68 -11.42
N ALA A 441 -3.27 5.30 -10.65
CA ALA A 441 -4.52 6.04 -10.60
C ALA A 441 -4.34 7.48 -10.09
N ALA A 442 -3.50 7.70 -9.08
CA ALA A 442 -3.13 9.03 -8.60
C ALA A 442 -2.45 9.87 -9.70
N HIS A 443 -1.48 9.27 -10.43
CA HIS A 443 -0.82 9.90 -11.58
C HIS A 443 -1.83 10.31 -12.67
N TYR A 444 -2.76 9.41 -13.04
CA TYR A 444 -3.82 9.73 -14.03
C TYR A 444 -4.76 10.85 -13.56
N SER A 445 -5.07 10.91 -12.26
CA SER A 445 -5.98 11.91 -11.68
C SER A 445 -5.29 13.22 -11.20
N ASN A 446 -3.97 13.35 -11.40
CA ASN A 446 -3.12 14.46 -10.94
C ASN A 446 -3.14 14.67 -9.41
N LYS A 447 -3.20 13.59 -8.63
CA LYS A 447 -3.16 13.66 -7.16
C LYS A 447 -1.71 13.62 -6.68
N ASN A 448 -1.32 14.61 -5.87
CA ASN A 448 0.04 14.72 -5.32
C ASN A 448 0.34 13.71 -4.19
N ILE A 449 -0.68 13.06 -3.61
CA ILE A 449 -0.50 12.14 -2.48
C ILE A 449 -0.93 10.73 -2.90
N VAL A 450 -0.01 9.78 -2.74
CA VAL A 450 -0.26 8.33 -2.71
C VAL A 450 0.06 7.90 -1.28
N SER A 451 -1.00 7.71 -0.50
CA SER A 451 -0.89 7.29 0.89
C SER A 451 -0.73 5.76 0.95
N CYS A 452 -0.12 5.25 2.01
CA CYS A 452 0.08 3.82 2.19
C CYS A 452 0.00 3.46 3.67
N GLU A 453 -0.79 2.46 4.00
CA GLU A 453 -0.62 1.68 5.21
C GLU A 453 0.72 0.93 5.13
N GLU A 454 1.75 1.47 5.77
CA GLU A 454 3.13 1.04 5.56
C GLU A 454 3.67 0.28 6.78
N VAL A 455 4.43 -0.79 6.53
CA VAL A 455 5.14 -1.62 7.53
C VAL A 455 4.21 -2.46 8.45
N THR A 456 3.04 -2.83 7.94
CA THR A 456 2.10 -3.77 8.58
C THR A 456 2.78 -5.12 8.84
N ASN A 457 2.72 -5.62 10.07
CA ASN A 457 3.56 -6.74 10.51
C ASN A 457 2.88 -7.56 11.59
N THR A 458 2.60 -8.83 11.28
CA THR A 458 2.07 -9.83 12.22
C THR A 458 3.09 -10.94 12.54
N ASN A 459 4.23 -10.96 11.82
CA ASN A 459 5.15 -12.10 11.80
C ASN A 459 6.34 -11.90 12.73
N VAL A 460 6.93 -10.70 12.72
CA VAL A 460 8.18 -10.34 13.40
C VAL A 460 8.00 -9.03 14.18
N VAL A 461 6.87 -8.90 14.87
CA VAL A 461 6.40 -7.69 15.57
C VAL A 461 7.50 -7.02 16.43
N PHE A 462 8.27 -7.85 17.15
CA PHE A 462 9.33 -7.44 18.07
C PHE A 462 10.76 -7.66 17.52
N ASN A 463 10.89 -8.17 16.29
CA ASN A 463 12.15 -8.44 15.59
C ASN A 463 12.30 -7.67 14.26
N ALA A 464 11.42 -6.70 13.99
CA ALA A 464 11.65 -5.69 12.96
C ALA A 464 12.83 -4.80 13.36
N THR A 465 13.71 -4.50 12.41
CA THR A 465 14.86 -3.58 12.54
C THR A 465 14.61 -2.33 11.70
N LEU A 466 15.23 -1.19 12.05
CA LEU A 466 15.09 0.04 11.28
C LEU A 466 15.57 -0.12 9.82
N GLU A 467 16.58 -0.94 9.58
CA GLU A 467 17.00 -1.40 8.24
C GLU A 467 15.86 -2.04 7.44
N ARG A 468 15.16 -3.02 8.01
CA ARG A 468 14.10 -3.74 7.28
C ARG A 468 12.86 -2.85 7.10
N ILE A 469 12.65 -1.90 8.02
CA ILE A 469 11.67 -0.81 7.90
C ILE A 469 12.05 0.14 6.75
N LYS A 470 13.34 0.47 6.57
CA LYS A 470 13.86 1.23 5.42
C LYS A 470 13.63 0.48 4.10
N ILE A 471 14.08 -0.77 3.98
CA ILE A 471 13.91 -1.58 2.76
C ILE A 471 12.44 -1.66 2.34
N THR A 472 11.54 -1.91 3.30
CA THR A 472 10.08 -1.95 3.08
C THR A 472 9.55 -0.59 2.60
N GLY A 473 10.00 0.51 3.22
CA GLY A 473 9.66 1.87 2.79
C GLY A 473 10.18 2.23 1.40
N ASP A 474 11.39 1.80 1.04
CA ASP A 474 12.03 2.11 -0.25
C ASP A 474 11.35 1.35 -1.40
N GLN A 475 10.95 0.09 -1.19
CA GLN A 475 10.12 -0.65 -2.17
C GLN A 475 8.72 -0.04 -2.30
N SER A 476 8.14 0.45 -1.21
CA SER A 476 6.89 1.22 -1.25
C SER A 476 7.05 2.47 -2.12
N ASN A 477 8.11 3.25 -1.91
CA ASN A 477 8.42 4.42 -2.75
C ASN A 477 8.65 4.06 -4.23
N LEU A 478 9.39 2.99 -4.55
CA LEU A 478 9.62 2.51 -5.92
C LEU A 478 8.32 2.13 -6.66
N SER A 479 7.32 1.63 -5.92
CA SER A 479 5.97 1.35 -6.47
C SER A 479 5.10 2.60 -6.67
N GLY A 480 5.50 3.75 -6.11
CA GLY A 480 4.88 5.06 -6.28
C GLY A 480 4.25 5.68 -5.02
N VAL A 481 4.51 5.12 -3.83
CA VAL A 481 4.05 5.70 -2.55
C VAL A 481 4.83 6.98 -2.23
N ASN A 482 4.16 7.98 -1.65
CA ASN A 482 4.83 9.20 -1.16
C ASN A 482 4.27 9.75 0.18
N HIS A 483 3.44 8.99 0.89
CA HIS A 483 2.95 9.35 2.23
C HIS A 483 2.68 8.10 3.08
N SER A 484 3.41 7.93 4.18
CA SER A 484 3.28 6.75 5.06
C SER A 484 2.26 6.96 6.17
N ILE A 485 1.31 6.04 6.31
CA ILE A 485 0.56 5.77 7.54
C ILE A 485 1.15 4.50 8.15
N LEU A 486 2.04 4.62 9.13
CA LEU A 486 2.68 3.46 9.73
C LEU A 486 1.68 2.62 10.53
N HIS A 487 1.67 1.32 10.28
CA HIS A 487 0.84 0.34 11.00
C HIS A 487 1.70 -0.36 12.07
N GLY A 488 1.53 -0.09 13.37
CA GLY A 488 0.72 0.98 13.96
C GLY A 488 1.16 1.33 15.38
N PHE A 489 0.91 2.56 15.82
CA PHE A 489 1.18 2.96 17.20
C PHE A 489 0.04 2.46 18.07
N ASN A 490 0.35 1.63 19.06
CA ASN A 490 -0.67 1.02 19.92
C ASN A 490 -0.84 1.84 21.19
N TYR A 491 -1.99 2.50 21.38
CA TYR A 491 -2.27 3.24 22.63
C TYR A 491 -2.08 2.32 23.83
N THR A 492 -1.21 2.72 24.76
CA THR A 492 -0.75 1.93 25.90
C THR A 492 -0.42 2.86 27.08
N PRO A 493 -1.25 2.90 28.14
CA PRO A 493 -0.92 3.60 29.38
C PRO A 493 0.45 3.17 29.95
N LEU A 494 1.22 4.13 30.49
CA LEU A 494 2.52 3.83 31.12
C LEU A 494 2.43 2.76 32.22
N GLU A 495 1.30 2.68 32.89
CA GLU A 495 0.99 1.73 33.95
C GLU A 495 0.75 0.28 33.43
N ALA A 496 0.52 0.10 32.12
CA ALA A 496 0.29 -1.22 31.51
C ALA A 496 1.59 -2.06 31.49
N PRO A 497 1.58 -3.34 31.91
CA PRO A 497 2.77 -4.18 31.91
C PRO A 497 3.50 -4.26 30.56
N PHE A 498 4.83 -4.36 30.59
CA PHE A 498 5.65 -4.51 29.37
C PHE A 498 5.27 -5.78 28.58
N PRO A 499 5.16 -5.76 27.24
CA PRO A 499 5.45 -4.64 26.33
C PRO A 499 4.38 -3.54 26.33
N GLY A 500 3.11 -3.87 26.58
CA GLY A 500 2.00 -2.93 26.51
C GLY A 500 0.72 -3.61 26.01
N TRP A 501 -0.22 -2.81 25.52
CA TRP A 501 -1.37 -3.30 24.76
C TRP A 501 -0.94 -3.41 23.29
N VAL A 502 -0.96 -4.61 22.70
CA VAL A 502 -0.46 -4.83 21.33
C VAL A 502 -1.48 -5.61 20.51
N ARG A 503 -2.28 -4.87 19.73
CA ARG A 503 -3.26 -5.41 18.77
C ARG A 503 -2.60 -5.78 17.44
N TYR A 504 -1.64 -4.98 16.98
CA TYR A 504 -0.84 -5.28 15.79
C TYR A 504 0.59 -4.75 15.90
N GLY A 505 1.51 -5.37 15.14
CA GLY A 505 2.79 -4.77 14.79
C GLY A 505 2.73 -3.94 13.50
N THR A 506 3.82 -3.29 13.09
CA THR A 506 5.15 -3.25 13.73
C THR A 506 5.11 -2.51 15.07
N PHE A 507 5.93 -2.92 16.05
CA PHE A 507 5.96 -2.34 17.40
C PHE A 507 6.63 -0.95 17.42
N PHE A 508 5.95 0.04 16.84
CA PHE A 508 6.25 1.46 16.92
C PHE A 508 5.77 1.98 18.30
N ASN A 509 6.64 1.90 19.29
CA ASN A 509 6.36 2.33 20.67
C ASN A 509 7.69 2.67 21.39
N GLU A 510 7.66 3.59 22.36
CA GLU A 510 8.84 4.05 23.11
C GLU A 510 9.51 2.99 23.99
N ARG A 511 8.80 1.90 24.30
CA ARG A 511 9.34 0.73 25.00
C ARG A 511 10.16 -0.17 24.08
N ASN A 512 10.21 0.12 22.78
CA ASN A 512 11.06 -0.58 21.83
C ASN A 512 12.51 -0.05 21.87
N THR A 513 13.45 -0.96 22.10
CA THR A 513 14.91 -0.76 22.06
C THR A 513 15.43 0.27 21.04
N TRP A 514 15.01 0.18 19.77
CA TRP A 514 15.48 1.07 18.71
C TRP A 514 14.69 2.39 18.57
N TRP A 515 13.63 2.62 19.35
CA TRP A 515 12.78 3.82 19.23
C TRP A 515 13.57 5.13 19.35
N GLN A 516 14.58 5.17 20.22
CA GLN A 516 15.50 6.31 20.39
C GLN A 516 16.18 6.76 19.08
N PHE A 517 16.27 5.85 18.08
CA PHE A 517 16.85 6.07 16.76
C PHE A 517 15.81 6.20 15.64
N PHE A 518 14.54 5.87 15.86
CA PHE A 518 13.48 5.90 14.83
C PHE A 518 13.37 7.28 14.15
N LYS A 519 13.64 8.37 14.88
CA LYS A 519 13.70 9.74 14.33
C LYS A 519 14.68 9.93 13.17
N LEU A 520 15.71 9.08 13.05
CA LEU A 520 16.65 9.08 11.92
C LEU A 520 15.94 8.56 10.64
N TRP A 521 15.28 7.39 10.74
CA TRP A 521 14.43 6.86 9.68
C TRP A 521 13.28 7.82 9.34
N ALA A 522 12.64 8.43 10.35
CA ALA A 522 11.52 9.35 10.11
C ALA A 522 11.97 10.63 9.39
N ALA A 523 13.16 11.14 9.68
CA ALA A 523 13.76 12.24 8.92
C ALA A 523 14.09 11.80 7.49
N TYR A 524 14.75 10.65 7.30
CA TYR A 524 15.03 10.05 5.99
C TYR A 524 13.76 9.95 5.12
N LYS A 525 12.73 9.27 5.65
CA LYS A 525 11.47 9.05 4.95
C LYS A 525 10.76 10.36 4.64
N ALA A 526 10.80 11.34 5.55
CA ALA A 526 10.20 12.65 5.32
C ALA A 526 10.85 13.39 4.13
N ARG A 527 12.18 13.33 3.98
CA ARG A 527 12.89 13.95 2.84
C ARG A 527 12.58 13.24 1.52
N VAL A 528 12.56 11.91 1.53
CA VAL A 528 12.20 11.09 0.35
C VAL A 528 10.75 11.37 -0.09
N SER A 529 9.82 11.39 0.86
CA SER A 529 8.41 11.72 0.61
C SER A 529 8.21 13.14 0.08
N THR A 530 8.94 14.16 0.57
CA THR A 530 8.81 15.53 0.04
C THR A 530 9.30 15.63 -1.40
N ILE A 531 10.38 14.93 -1.79
CA ILE A 531 10.75 14.84 -3.22
C ILE A 531 9.58 14.27 -4.05
N PHE A 532 8.96 13.17 -3.63
CA PHE A 532 7.90 12.55 -4.43
C PHE A 532 6.52 13.23 -4.32
N GLN A 533 6.31 14.19 -3.41
CA GLN A 533 5.10 15.04 -3.34
C GLN A 533 5.23 16.33 -4.18
N GLU A 534 6.45 16.85 -4.33
CA GLU A 534 6.75 18.14 -4.99
C GLU A 534 7.30 17.98 -6.44
N THR A 535 7.29 16.76 -6.98
CA THR A 535 7.82 16.44 -8.33
C THR A 535 6.83 15.60 -9.15
N GLU A 536 6.92 15.64 -10.48
CA GLU A 536 6.11 14.77 -11.34
C GLU A 536 6.87 13.47 -11.68
N ALA A 537 6.31 12.32 -11.28
CA ALA A 537 6.84 11.00 -11.60
C ALA A 537 6.89 10.77 -13.12
N PHE A 538 8.01 10.30 -13.67
CA PHE A 538 8.17 10.03 -15.09
C PHE A 538 7.84 8.58 -15.43
N ALA A 539 6.97 8.36 -16.43
CA ALA A 539 6.72 7.04 -17.01
C ALA A 539 6.45 7.20 -18.52
N ASP A 540 7.09 6.38 -19.36
CA ASP A 540 6.97 6.43 -20.82
C ASP A 540 6.16 5.24 -21.39
N ILE A 541 5.93 4.22 -20.56
CA ILE A 541 5.18 3.00 -20.86
C ILE A 541 3.87 2.96 -20.07
N ALA A 542 2.76 2.60 -20.72
CA ALA A 542 1.54 2.18 -20.04
C ALA A 542 1.38 0.66 -20.14
N VAL A 543 0.87 0.01 -19.10
CA VAL A 543 0.66 -1.46 -19.06
C VAL A 543 -0.79 -1.78 -18.71
N MET A 544 -1.47 -2.61 -19.52
CA MET A 544 -2.86 -3.02 -19.29
C MET A 544 -2.94 -4.51 -18.92
N HIS A 545 -3.65 -4.80 -17.83
CA HIS A 545 -3.93 -6.16 -17.35
C HIS A 545 -5.20 -6.74 -18.01
N PRO A 546 -5.33 -8.07 -18.14
CA PRO A 546 -6.48 -8.73 -18.76
C PRO A 546 -7.65 -8.85 -17.78
N LEU A 547 -8.16 -7.72 -17.29
CA LEU A 547 -9.19 -7.68 -16.23
C LEU A 547 -10.47 -8.40 -16.64
N ALA A 548 -10.97 -8.19 -17.86
CA ALA A 548 -12.18 -8.86 -18.34
C ALA A 548 -12.03 -10.39 -18.33
N ASP A 549 -10.94 -10.91 -18.92
CA ASP A 549 -10.65 -12.35 -18.99
C ASP A 549 -10.41 -12.97 -17.61
N MET A 550 -9.74 -12.25 -16.70
CA MET A 550 -9.55 -12.67 -15.31
C MET A 550 -10.89 -12.77 -14.58
N TRP A 551 -11.72 -11.73 -14.66
CA TRP A 551 -12.99 -11.64 -13.94
C TRP A 551 -14.02 -12.68 -14.40
N THR A 552 -14.10 -12.97 -15.70
CA THR A 552 -14.96 -14.05 -16.20
C THR A 552 -14.52 -15.44 -15.75
N THR A 553 -13.22 -15.62 -15.46
CA THR A 553 -12.65 -16.94 -15.13
C THR A 553 -12.59 -17.19 -13.62
N TYR A 554 -12.20 -16.18 -12.82
CA TYR A 554 -11.89 -16.32 -11.40
C TYR A 554 -12.62 -15.31 -10.48
N GLY A 555 -13.52 -14.48 -11.03
CA GLY A 555 -14.13 -13.37 -10.30
C GLY A 555 -13.16 -12.20 -10.06
N THR A 556 -13.58 -11.21 -9.26
CA THR A 556 -12.71 -10.11 -8.85
C THR A 556 -11.67 -10.60 -7.84
N VAL A 557 -10.40 -10.59 -8.26
CA VAL A 557 -9.22 -10.98 -7.46
C VAL A 557 -8.19 -9.85 -7.54
N ARG A 558 -8.34 -8.83 -6.69
CA ARG A 558 -7.47 -7.62 -6.63
C ARG A 558 -7.20 -7.17 -5.19
N ASP A 559 -7.20 -8.15 -4.31
CA ASP A 559 -6.75 -8.10 -2.92
C ASP A 559 -5.23 -7.83 -2.87
N PRO A 560 -4.65 -7.39 -1.72
CA PRO A 560 -3.20 -7.23 -1.59
C PRO A 560 -2.48 -8.60 -1.69
N PHE A 561 -3.15 -9.70 -1.31
CA PHE A 561 -2.58 -11.06 -1.34
C PHE A 561 -3.40 -12.00 -2.23
N PRO A 562 -3.44 -11.76 -3.56
CA PRO A 562 -4.39 -12.41 -4.46
C PRO A 562 -4.05 -13.89 -4.69
N GLU A 563 -4.97 -14.80 -4.34
CA GLU A 563 -4.80 -16.26 -4.50
C GLU A 563 -4.55 -16.72 -5.95
N LYS A 564 -4.90 -15.89 -6.93
CA LYS A 564 -4.72 -16.14 -8.36
C LYS A 564 -4.05 -14.96 -9.04
N HIS A 565 -2.88 -15.23 -9.63
CA HIS A 565 -2.24 -14.32 -10.57
C HIS A 565 -2.64 -14.72 -11.98
N PHE A 566 -3.21 -13.79 -12.76
CA PHE A 566 -3.63 -14.05 -14.14
C PHE A 566 -3.12 -12.97 -15.11
N PRO A 567 -2.16 -13.30 -16.00
CA PRO A 567 -1.29 -14.48 -15.93
C PRO A 567 -0.36 -14.46 -14.71
N SER A 568 0.35 -15.56 -14.46
CA SER A 568 1.18 -15.77 -13.25
C SER A 568 2.22 -14.67 -13.01
N TYR A 569 2.81 -14.15 -14.08
CA TYR A 569 3.85 -13.12 -14.07
C TYR A 569 3.33 -11.67 -14.04
N GLN A 570 2.01 -11.43 -14.04
CA GLN A 570 1.43 -10.09 -14.29
C GLN A 570 2.00 -8.98 -13.38
N TYR A 571 2.33 -9.30 -12.12
CA TYR A 571 2.81 -8.34 -11.13
C TYR A 571 4.33 -8.14 -11.16
N LYS A 572 5.09 -8.93 -11.91
CA LYS A 572 6.55 -8.75 -12.07
C LYS A 572 6.92 -7.81 -13.22
N VAL A 573 5.95 -7.46 -14.08
CA VAL A 573 6.18 -6.69 -15.32
C VAL A 573 6.60 -5.25 -15.05
N TRP A 574 6.02 -4.60 -14.03
CA TRP A 574 6.37 -3.20 -13.70
C TRP A 574 7.80 -3.08 -13.18
N GLU A 575 8.25 -4.03 -12.37
CA GLU A 575 9.65 -4.08 -11.94
C GLU A 575 10.61 -4.45 -13.05
N SER A 576 10.28 -5.40 -13.94
CA SER A 576 11.20 -5.67 -15.06
C SER A 576 11.40 -4.45 -15.95
N ILE A 577 10.41 -3.55 -16.03
CA ILE A 577 10.52 -2.23 -16.67
C ILE A 577 11.44 -1.31 -15.85
N HIS A 578 11.20 -1.19 -14.54
CA HIS A 578 11.98 -0.32 -13.63
C HIS A 578 13.46 -0.74 -13.55
N LYS A 579 13.74 -2.03 -13.36
CA LYS A 579 15.08 -2.63 -13.25
C LYS A 579 15.91 -2.51 -14.54
N ASN A 580 15.26 -2.36 -15.69
CA ASN A 580 15.89 -2.11 -16.99
C ASN A 580 15.91 -0.62 -17.42
N GLY A 581 15.64 0.33 -16.51
CA GLY A 581 15.87 1.76 -16.76
C GLY A 581 14.75 2.53 -17.48
N ASN A 582 13.54 1.97 -17.53
CA ASN A 582 12.31 2.66 -17.91
C ASN A 582 11.40 2.84 -16.67
N SER A 583 10.24 3.47 -16.82
CA SER A 583 9.17 3.43 -15.81
C SER A 583 7.81 3.36 -16.49
N CYS A 584 6.85 2.73 -15.81
CA CYS A 584 5.50 2.54 -16.34
C CYS A 584 4.41 3.00 -15.39
N ASP A 585 3.18 3.11 -15.89
CA ASP A 585 1.95 3.19 -15.10
C ASP A 585 0.93 2.16 -15.61
N TYR A 586 0.16 1.56 -14.69
CA TYR A 586 -0.93 0.64 -15.02
C TYR A 586 -2.14 1.38 -15.58
N THR A 587 -2.75 0.88 -16.65
CA THR A 587 -3.89 1.51 -17.33
C THR A 587 -5.09 0.58 -17.48
N SER A 588 -6.26 1.15 -17.77
CA SER A 588 -7.54 0.45 -17.99
C SER A 588 -8.12 0.79 -19.35
N GLU A 589 -9.11 0.00 -19.79
CA GLU A 589 -9.90 0.32 -20.98
C GLU A 589 -10.59 1.69 -20.88
N GLY A 590 -11.14 2.04 -19.71
CA GLY A 590 -11.80 3.32 -19.47
C GLY A 590 -10.83 4.50 -19.57
N ILE A 591 -9.62 4.37 -19.03
CA ILE A 591 -8.54 5.36 -19.17
C ILE A 591 -8.16 5.50 -20.65
N ILE A 592 -7.85 4.41 -21.35
CA ILE A 592 -7.47 4.43 -22.78
C ILE A 592 -8.54 5.12 -23.62
N GLN A 593 -9.82 4.75 -23.47
CA GLN A 593 -10.93 5.33 -24.23
C GLN A 593 -11.06 6.85 -24.01
N LYS A 594 -10.88 7.31 -22.76
CA LYS A 594 -10.97 8.73 -22.36
C LYS A 594 -9.74 9.57 -22.77
N SER A 595 -8.57 8.95 -22.99
CA SER A 595 -7.32 9.63 -23.39
C SER A 595 -7.42 10.44 -24.70
N VAL A 596 -6.54 11.43 -24.87
CA VAL A 596 -6.24 12.06 -26.18
C VAL A 596 -5.09 11.30 -26.85
N VAL A 597 -5.05 11.29 -28.17
CA VAL A 597 -3.95 10.67 -28.94
C VAL A 597 -3.37 11.69 -29.92
N GLU A 598 -2.08 11.99 -29.77
CA GLU A 598 -1.35 12.98 -30.56
C GLU A 598 0.14 12.60 -30.66
N ASN A 599 0.75 12.78 -31.83
CA ASN A 599 2.20 12.68 -32.06
C ASN A 599 2.87 11.41 -31.49
N GLY A 600 2.22 10.26 -31.58
CA GLY A 600 2.69 8.96 -31.06
C GLY A 600 2.43 8.72 -29.57
N PHE A 601 1.83 9.67 -28.85
CA PHE A 601 1.52 9.55 -27.43
C PHE A 601 0.05 9.29 -27.16
N LEU A 602 -0.22 8.36 -26.25
CA LEU A 602 -1.48 8.25 -25.52
C LEU A 602 -1.41 9.19 -24.32
N ARG A 603 -2.27 10.20 -24.25
CA ARG A 603 -2.26 11.24 -23.21
C ARG A 603 -3.51 11.24 -22.35
N TYR A 604 -3.35 11.33 -21.04
CA TYR A 604 -4.45 11.46 -20.09
C TYR A 604 -4.07 12.48 -19.02
N ASN A 605 -4.79 13.60 -18.96
CA ASN A 605 -4.38 14.79 -18.20
C ASN A 605 -2.92 15.18 -18.52
N LYS A 606 -2.04 15.27 -17.51
CA LYS A 606 -0.61 15.53 -17.73
C LYS A 606 0.13 14.34 -18.35
N ARG A 607 -0.26 13.11 -18.00
CA ARG A 607 0.42 11.86 -18.38
C ARG A 607 0.48 11.68 -19.90
N LYS A 608 1.59 11.11 -20.39
CA LYS A 608 1.79 10.75 -21.79
C LYS A 608 2.65 9.50 -21.90
N TYR A 609 2.23 8.54 -22.73
CA TYR A 609 2.96 7.28 -22.93
C TYR A 609 3.14 7.03 -24.42
N HIS A 610 4.38 6.69 -24.84
CA HIS A 610 4.70 6.36 -26.22
C HIS A 610 4.59 4.86 -26.50
N THR A 611 4.67 4.04 -25.44
CA THR A 611 4.57 2.59 -25.52
C THR A 611 3.39 2.10 -24.67
N LEU A 612 2.62 1.16 -25.19
CA LEU A 612 1.51 0.50 -24.49
C LEU A 612 1.68 -1.02 -24.58
N ILE A 613 1.74 -1.67 -23.43
CA ILE A 613 1.93 -3.12 -23.29
C ILE A 613 0.63 -3.75 -22.78
N LEU A 614 0.13 -4.77 -23.46
CA LEU A 614 -1.05 -5.52 -23.09
C LEU A 614 -0.65 -6.93 -22.65
N ILE A 615 -0.90 -7.25 -21.38
CA ILE A 615 -0.62 -8.56 -20.79
C ILE A 615 -1.79 -9.50 -21.13
N GLU A 616 -1.60 -10.46 -22.03
CA GLU A 616 -2.53 -11.57 -22.32
C GLU A 616 -4.02 -11.22 -22.54
N VAL A 617 -4.31 -10.03 -23.06
CA VAL A 617 -5.68 -9.54 -23.27
C VAL A 617 -6.32 -10.23 -24.48
N GLU A 618 -7.35 -11.05 -24.26
CA GLU A 618 -8.19 -11.62 -25.32
C GLU A 618 -9.47 -10.81 -25.53
N THR A 619 -10.03 -10.30 -24.42
CA THR A 619 -11.32 -9.61 -24.38
C THR A 619 -11.13 -8.10 -24.22
N MET A 620 -11.74 -7.31 -25.10
CA MET A 620 -11.58 -5.86 -25.13
C MET A 620 -12.83 -5.14 -25.67
N MET A 621 -13.19 -4.00 -25.08
CA MET A 621 -14.26 -3.15 -25.61
C MET A 621 -13.92 -2.63 -27.03
N PRO A 622 -14.86 -2.67 -27.99
CA PRO A 622 -14.60 -2.19 -29.36
C PRO A 622 -14.22 -0.71 -29.48
N ALA A 623 -14.53 0.10 -28.46
CA ALA A 623 -14.07 1.49 -28.35
C ALA A 623 -12.55 1.56 -28.07
N THR A 624 -12.05 0.72 -27.16
CA THR A 624 -10.62 0.57 -26.87
C THR A 624 -9.86 0.11 -28.11
N ALA A 625 -10.34 -0.91 -28.82
CA ALA A 625 -9.69 -1.40 -30.04
C ALA A 625 -9.55 -0.30 -31.12
N VAL A 626 -10.60 0.52 -31.32
CA VAL A 626 -10.54 1.70 -32.21
C VAL A 626 -9.54 2.75 -31.71
N LYS A 627 -9.41 2.93 -30.39
CA LYS A 627 -8.44 3.85 -29.78
C LYS A 627 -6.99 3.38 -29.94
N LEU A 628 -6.73 2.09 -29.78
CA LEU A 628 -5.43 1.48 -30.07
C LEU A 628 -5.05 1.69 -31.54
N ALA A 629 -6.02 1.61 -32.45
CA ALA A 629 -5.79 1.88 -33.86
C ALA A 629 -5.46 3.36 -34.14
N ASP A 630 -6.06 4.32 -33.45
CA ASP A 630 -5.68 5.74 -33.54
C ASP A 630 -4.28 6.00 -32.96
N PHE A 631 -3.95 5.38 -31.83
CA PHE A 631 -2.62 5.42 -31.19
C PHE A 631 -1.51 4.95 -32.13
N VAL A 632 -1.65 3.76 -32.70
CA VAL A 632 -0.68 3.20 -33.66
C VAL A 632 -0.65 4.01 -34.98
N LYS A 633 -1.79 4.47 -35.50
CA LYS A 633 -1.83 5.33 -36.70
C LYS A 633 -1.03 6.62 -36.56
N LYS A 634 -0.86 7.12 -35.33
CA LYS A 634 -0.15 8.38 -35.02
C LYS A 634 1.29 8.18 -34.57
N GLY A 635 1.83 6.95 -34.56
CA GLY A 635 3.22 6.64 -34.20
C GLY A 635 3.42 5.83 -32.91
N GLY A 636 2.34 5.53 -32.18
CA GLY A 636 2.40 4.88 -30.88
C GLY A 636 2.77 3.39 -30.95
N LYS A 637 3.66 2.95 -30.04
CA LYS A 637 4.16 1.57 -30.00
C LYS A 637 3.23 0.68 -29.15
N LEU A 638 2.70 -0.39 -29.74
CA LEU A 638 1.77 -1.32 -29.11
C LEU A 638 2.38 -2.72 -29.04
N ILE A 639 2.42 -3.33 -27.86
CA ILE A 639 3.04 -4.63 -27.61
C ILE A 639 2.02 -5.56 -26.96
N PHE A 640 1.75 -6.68 -27.60
CA PHE A 640 0.93 -7.77 -27.08
C PHE A 640 1.81 -8.87 -26.49
N ILE A 641 1.65 -9.20 -25.21
CA ILE A 641 2.32 -10.34 -24.59
C ILE A 641 1.41 -11.57 -24.71
N GLU A 642 1.90 -12.59 -25.41
CA GLU A 642 1.34 -13.92 -25.66
C GLU A 642 -0.04 -14.02 -26.33
N LYS A 643 -0.95 -13.07 -26.12
CA LYS A 643 -2.30 -13.06 -26.70
C LYS A 643 -2.68 -11.70 -27.27
N GLU A 644 -3.58 -11.72 -28.25
CA GLU A 644 -4.02 -10.53 -28.99
C GLU A 644 -5.56 -10.45 -28.91
N PRO A 645 -6.16 -9.26 -28.70
CA PRO A 645 -7.61 -9.16 -28.53
C PRO A 645 -8.39 -9.54 -29.79
N TYR A 646 -9.38 -10.41 -29.64
CA TYR A 646 -10.21 -10.90 -30.74
C TYR A 646 -11.72 -10.88 -30.44
N LYS A 647 -12.12 -10.67 -29.19
CA LYS A 647 -13.51 -10.64 -28.75
C LYS A 647 -13.82 -9.44 -27.85
N SER A 648 -15.09 -9.12 -27.72
CA SER A 648 -15.64 -8.09 -26.85
C SER A 648 -16.23 -8.69 -25.58
N PRO A 649 -16.32 -7.96 -24.45
CA PRO A 649 -16.98 -8.44 -23.25
C PRO A 649 -18.51 -8.23 -23.29
N GLY A 650 -19.23 -8.83 -22.34
CA GLY A 650 -20.65 -8.62 -22.10
C GLY A 650 -21.60 -9.30 -23.12
N LEU A 651 -22.87 -9.46 -22.74
CA LEU A 651 -23.93 -10.05 -23.57
C LEU A 651 -24.81 -8.96 -24.20
N THR A 652 -24.16 -8.00 -24.87
CA THR A 652 -24.90 -7.01 -25.67
C THR A 652 -25.53 -7.67 -26.90
N LYS A 653 -26.70 -7.20 -27.35
CA LYS A 653 -27.39 -7.75 -28.55
C LYS A 653 -26.53 -7.81 -29.82
N ASN A 654 -25.46 -7.01 -29.88
CA ASN A 654 -24.54 -6.90 -31.01
C ASN A 654 -23.18 -7.57 -30.76
N TYR A 655 -23.02 -8.43 -29.76
CA TYR A 655 -21.71 -8.95 -29.34
C TYR A 655 -20.91 -9.56 -30.51
N LYS A 656 -21.51 -10.41 -31.34
CA LYS A 656 -20.86 -11.02 -32.52
C LYS A 656 -20.32 -9.99 -33.54
N ALA A 657 -20.98 -8.83 -33.66
CA ALA A 657 -20.52 -7.73 -34.51
C ALA A 657 -19.40 -6.92 -33.81
N ASN A 658 -19.46 -6.79 -32.48
CA ASN A 658 -18.42 -6.19 -31.66
C ASN A 658 -17.13 -7.03 -31.66
N ASP A 659 -17.23 -8.36 -31.55
CA ASP A 659 -16.08 -9.29 -31.63
C ASP A 659 -15.41 -9.18 -33.00
N LYS A 660 -16.20 -9.28 -34.07
CA LYS A 660 -15.71 -9.08 -35.45
C LYS A 660 -15.02 -7.72 -35.60
N LYS A 661 -15.58 -6.66 -35.01
CA LYS A 661 -14.96 -5.32 -35.01
C LYS A 661 -13.63 -5.29 -34.25
N VAL A 662 -13.51 -5.95 -33.10
CA VAL A 662 -12.25 -6.07 -32.34
C VAL A 662 -11.22 -6.82 -33.20
N ALA A 663 -11.51 -8.06 -33.59
CA ALA A 663 -10.60 -8.90 -34.37
C ALA A 663 -10.14 -8.22 -35.68
N GLN A 664 -11.06 -7.62 -36.44
CA GLN A 664 -10.71 -6.90 -37.67
C GLN A 664 -9.85 -5.65 -37.41
N THR A 665 -10.08 -4.94 -36.30
CA THR A 665 -9.28 -3.75 -35.94
C THR A 665 -7.85 -4.14 -35.54
N ILE A 666 -7.69 -5.15 -34.68
CA ILE A 666 -6.37 -5.64 -34.24
C ILE A 666 -5.58 -6.26 -35.40
N ALA A 667 -6.22 -7.10 -36.23
CA ALA A 667 -5.59 -7.66 -37.43
C ALA A 667 -5.15 -6.57 -38.43
N SER A 668 -5.99 -5.55 -38.65
CA SER A 668 -5.68 -4.43 -39.55
C SER A 668 -4.43 -3.66 -39.09
N ILE A 669 -4.33 -3.30 -37.80
CA ILE A 669 -3.17 -2.53 -37.33
C ILE A 669 -1.89 -3.35 -37.30
N LYS A 670 -1.98 -4.65 -36.97
CA LYS A 670 -0.85 -5.59 -37.05
C LYS A 670 -0.32 -5.74 -38.49
N GLN A 671 -1.22 -5.78 -39.48
CA GLN A 671 -0.83 -5.86 -40.89
C GLN A 671 -0.22 -4.53 -41.40
N SER A 672 -0.80 -3.39 -41.05
CA SER A 672 -0.42 -2.07 -41.57
C SER A 672 0.80 -1.45 -40.86
N TYR A 673 1.04 -1.75 -39.58
CA TYR A 673 2.01 -1.03 -38.74
C TYR A 673 3.02 -1.97 -38.06
N ARG A 674 3.61 -2.91 -38.82
CA ARG A 674 4.53 -3.95 -38.33
C ARG A 674 5.78 -3.47 -37.58
N SER A 675 6.17 -2.20 -37.71
CA SER A 675 7.28 -1.58 -36.96
C SER A 675 6.85 -0.94 -35.62
N GLN A 676 5.55 -0.97 -35.32
CA GLN A 676 4.95 -0.33 -34.15
C GLN A 676 4.09 -1.32 -33.35
N VAL A 677 3.47 -2.31 -34.01
CA VAL A 677 2.67 -3.38 -33.39
C VAL A 677 3.48 -4.66 -33.31
N PHE A 678 3.78 -5.10 -32.08
CA PHE A 678 4.56 -6.29 -31.80
C PHE A 678 3.71 -7.34 -31.06
N LYS A 679 3.95 -8.61 -31.35
CA LYS A 679 3.60 -9.72 -30.45
C LYS A 679 4.90 -10.32 -29.91
N VAL A 680 4.98 -10.48 -28.59
CA VAL A 680 6.11 -11.09 -27.87
C VAL A 680 5.59 -12.25 -27.01
N SER A 681 6.44 -13.21 -26.68
CA SER A 681 6.07 -14.31 -25.79
C SER A 681 6.03 -13.88 -24.31
N ALA A 682 5.33 -14.65 -23.48
CA ALA A 682 5.44 -14.56 -22.03
C ALA A 682 6.87 -14.84 -21.53
N PRO A 683 7.27 -14.37 -20.32
CA PRO A 683 8.58 -14.68 -19.74
C PRO A 683 8.68 -16.17 -19.38
N ALA A 684 9.77 -16.80 -19.82
CA ALA A 684 10.14 -18.15 -19.40
C ALA A 684 10.82 -18.14 -18.02
N ASP A 685 10.69 -19.26 -17.28
CA ASP A 685 11.52 -19.64 -16.12
C ASP A 685 11.80 -18.55 -15.07
N ASN A 686 10.83 -17.64 -14.86
CA ASN A 686 10.89 -16.46 -13.98
C ASN A 686 11.93 -15.37 -14.33
N ASP A 687 12.73 -15.48 -15.40
CA ASP A 687 13.62 -14.39 -15.83
C ASP A 687 12.84 -13.26 -16.52
N VAL A 688 12.17 -12.45 -15.70
CA VAL A 688 11.45 -11.26 -16.15
C VAL A 688 12.39 -10.12 -16.52
N ILE A 689 13.63 -10.09 -15.99
CA ILE A 689 14.57 -8.98 -16.20
C ILE A 689 15.22 -9.12 -17.58
N GLY A 690 15.78 -10.28 -17.91
CA GLY A 690 16.31 -10.58 -19.24
C GLY A 690 15.21 -10.61 -20.31
N TRP A 691 14.03 -11.13 -20.00
CA TRP A 691 12.85 -11.04 -20.88
C TRP A 691 12.51 -9.60 -21.27
N PHE A 692 12.41 -8.66 -20.32
CA PHE A 692 12.11 -7.28 -20.68
C PHE A 692 13.28 -6.58 -21.39
N LYS A 693 14.54 -6.91 -21.06
CA LYS A 693 15.72 -6.45 -21.84
C LYS A 693 15.65 -6.93 -23.30
N GLY A 694 15.17 -8.16 -23.52
CA GLY A 694 14.85 -8.67 -24.85
C GLY A 694 13.73 -7.90 -25.56
N ILE A 695 12.65 -7.54 -24.84
CA ILE A 695 11.57 -6.69 -25.36
C ILE A 695 12.08 -5.29 -25.74
N GLN A 696 12.94 -4.66 -24.92
CA GLN A 696 13.57 -3.38 -25.25
C GLN A 696 14.32 -3.44 -26.58
N GLN A 697 15.12 -4.50 -26.78
CA GLN A 697 15.89 -4.72 -28.01
C GLN A 697 14.98 -5.01 -29.21
N GLN A 698 14.07 -5.97 -29.09
CA GLN A 698 13.18 -6.41 -30.18
C GLN A 698 12.22 -5.29 -30.62
N CYS A 699 11.67 -4.53 -29.68
CA CYS A 699 10.65 -3.53 -29.95
C CYS A 699 11.22 -2.12 -30.13
N GLY A 700 12.51 -1.90 -29.85
CA GLY A 700 13.14 -0.57 -29.88
C GLY A 700 12.56 0.36 -28.81
N ILE A 701 12.57 -0.06 -27.55
CA ILE A 701 12.27 0.79 -26.38
C ILE A 701 13.61 1.29 -25.84
N ARG A 702 13.75 2.61 -25.68
CA ARG A 702 14.95 3.25 -25.13
C ARG A 702 14.73 3.52 -23.63
N PRO A 703 15.53 2.94 -22.72
CA PRO A 703 15.51 3.36 -21.33
C PRO A 703 16.08 4.78 -21.19
N TYR A 704 15.54 5.54 -20.23
CA TYR A 704 16.06 6.86 -19.89
C TYR A 704 17.33 6.77 -19.02
N MET A 705 17.53 5.63 -18.35
CA MET A 705 18.71 5.28 -17.56
C MET A 705 19.27 3.97 -18.14
N GLN A 706 20.28 4.08 -19.00
CA GLN A 706 20.88 2.92 -19.66
C GLN A 706 21.79 2.18 -18.68
N ILE A 707 21.26 1.13 -18.06
CA ILE A 707 21.98 0.24 -17.13
C ILE A 707 22.68 -0.86 -17.92
N ASP A 708 24.00 -1.00 -17.74
CA ASP A 708 24.80 -2.07 -18.35
C ASP A 708 24.33 -3.47 -17.91
N ARG A 709 24.23 -3.67 -16.59
CA ARG A 709 23.95 -4.94 -15.92
C ARG A 709 22.83 -4.78 -14.88
N PRO A 710 21.55 -4.86 -15.30
CA PRO A 710 20.39 -4.92 -14.41
C PRO A 710 20.49 -6.06 -13.39
N GLU A 711 19.96 -5.85 -12.19
CA GLU A 711 20.10 -6.76 -11.04
C GLU A 711 18.75 -7.05 -10.37
N THR A 712 18.63 -8.23 -9.75
CA THR A 712 17.41 -8.66 -9.05
C THR A 712 17.07 -7.77 -7.86
N HIS A 713 18.07 -7.33 -7.08
CA HIS A 713 17.86 -6.56 -5.85
C HIS A 713 17.95 -5.03 -6.02
N VAL A 714 18.40 -4.54 -7.18
CA VAL A 714 18.40 -3.10 -7.51
C VAL A 714 17.09 -2.72 -8.20
N SER A 715 16.58 -1.51 -7.99
CA SER A 715 15.48 -0.93 -8.77
C SER A 715 15.57 0.60 -8.79
N GLN A 716 14.88 1.26 -9.73
CA GLN A 716 14.89 2.71 -9.86
C GLN A 716 13.56 3.31 -10.34
N ILE A 717 13.34 4.59 -10.06
CA ILE A 717 12.30 5.45 -10.67
C ILE A 717 12.86 6.84 -11.01
N ARG A 718 12.29 7.50 -12.02
CA ARG A 718 12.59 8.90 -12.41
C ARG A 718 11.46 9.85 -12.03
N HIS A 719 11.80 11.03 -11.57
CA HIS A 719 10.92 12.17 -11.29
C HIS A 719 11.47 13.45 -11.93
N GLN A 720 10.64 14.46 -12.15
CA GLN A 720 11.02 15.73 -12.77
C GLN A 720 10.39 16.93 -12.04
N ALA A 721 11.17 17.99 -11.80
CA ALA A 721 10.69 19.30 -11.33
C ALA A 721 11.71 20.39 -11.66
N GLU A 722 11.26 21.64 -11.86
CA GLU A 722 12.14 22.82 -12.05
C GLU A 722 13.17 22.73 -13.20
N GLY A 723 13.06 21.72 -14.09
CA GLY A 723 14.08 21.41 -15.11
C GLY A 723 15.17 20.43 -14.65
N LYS A 724 15.15 20.01 -13.39
CA LYS A 724 15.98 18.96 -12.80
C LYS A 724 15.40 17.58 -13.14
N ASP A 725 16.28 16.62 -13.43
CA ASP A 725 15.95 15.19 -13.51
C ASP A 725 16.37 14.51 -12.22
N ILE A 726 15.48 13.72 -11.61
CA ILE A 726 15.66 13.13 -10.28
C ILE A 726 15.50 11.62 -10.41
N PHE A 727 16.45 10.85 -9.89
CA PHE A 727 16.43 9.39 -9.89
C PHE A 727 16.53 8.88 -8.46
N PHE A 728 15.56 8.05 -8.05
CA PHE A 728 15.68 7.27 -6.84
C PHE A 728 16.12 5.86 -7.22
N VAL A 729 17.28 5.43 -6.75
CA VAL A 729 17.87 4.11 -7.00
C VAL A 729 18.06 3.41 -5.65
N SER A 730 17.63 2.17 -5.52
CA SER A 730 17.68 1.43 -4.24
C SER A 730 18.12 -0.02 -4.44
N ASN A 731 18.89 -0.53 -3.48
CA ASN A 731 19.23 -1.95 -3.29
C ASN A 731 18.42 -2.51 -2.10
N CYS A 732 17.64 -3.58 -2.31
CA CYS A 732 16.88 -4.24 -1.24
C CYS A 732 17.62 -5.39 -0.53
N SER A 733 18.80 -5.79 -0.98
CA SER A 733 19.57 -6.86 -0.34
C SER A 733 20.20 -6.39 0.98
N THR A 734 20.16 -7.24 2.01
CA THR A 734 20.78 -7.04 3.33
C THR A 734 22.25 -7.48 3.39
N ASP A 735 22.77 -8.06 2.29
CA ASP A 735 24.04 -8.78 2.27
C ASP A 735 24.86 -8.55 0.99
N GLU A 736 24.21 -8.24 -0.14
CA GLU A 736 24.88 -8.01 -1.41
C GLU A 736 25.05 -6.52 -1.72
N ARG A 737 26.24 -6.18 -2.22
CA ARG A 737 26.57 -4.88 -2.81
C ARG A 737 26.52 -4.95 -4.32
N PHE A 738 25.92 -3.94 -4.94
CA PHE A 738 25.86 -3.82 -6.39
C PHE A 738 26.63 -2.60 -6.87
N SER A 739 27.37 -2.78 -7.96
CA SER A 739 27.89 -1.67 -8.76
C SER A 739 27.49 -1.90 -10.22
N LEU A 740 27.07 -0.81 -10.86
CA LEU A 740 26.56 -0.78 -12.23
C LEU A 740 26.99 0.52 -12.92
N LYS A 741 27.16 0.48 -14.25
CA LYS A 741 27.41 1.68 -15.05
C LYS A 741 26.11 2.14 -15.70
N ALA A 742 25.66 3.33 -15.32
CA ALA A 742 24.42 3.94 -15.79
C ALA A 742 24.71 5.19 -16.64
N THR A 743 24.22 5.22 -17.86
CA THR A 743 24.21 6.43 -18.71
C THR A 743 22.83 7.08 -18.67
N PHE A 744 22.79 8.42 -18.59
CA PHE A 744 21.56 9.21 -18.48
C PHE A 744 21.39 10.11 -19.72
N PRO A 745 20.91 9.60 -20.87
CA PRO A 745 21.17 10.24 -22.16
C PRO A 745 20.41 11.54 -22.41
N ASP A 746 19.30 11.76 -21.69
CA ASP A 746 18.40 12.90 -21.89
C ASP A 746 18.48 13.94 -20.76
N SER A 747 19.19 13.62 -19.67
CA SER A 747 19.35 14.48 -18.48
C SER A 747 20.45 15.53 -18.68
N LYS A 748 20.41 16.62 -17.88
CA LYS A 748 21.23 17.81 -18.11
C LYS A 748 21.68 18.44 -16.80
N GLY A 749 22.90 18.98 -16.80
CA GLY A 749 23.52 19.61 -15.63
C GLY A 749 24.46 18.66 -14.89
N THR A 750 24.93 19.11 -13.73
CA THR A 750 25.82 18.34 -12.87
C THR A 750 25.01 17.26 -12.14
N PRO A 751 25.43 15.98 -12.16
CA PRO A 751 24.84 14.96 -11.31
C PRO A 751 25.25 15.22 -9.86
N CYS A 752 24.25 15.32 -8.98
CA CYS A 752 24.41 15.54 -7.55
C CYS A 752 23.80 14.38 -6.76
N LEU A 753 24.48 13.94 -5.70
CA LEU A 753 23.86 13.10 -4.68
C LEU A 753 23.17 14.00 -3.66
N TRP A 754 21.85 13.85 -3.50
CA TRP A 754 21.10 14.45 -2.39
C TRP A 754 20.98 13.41 -1.29
N ASP A 755 21.64 13.65 -0.16
CA ASP A 755 21.70 12.71 0.95
C ASP A 755 20.42 12.83 1.79
N ALA A 756 19.59 11.79 1.72
CA ALA A 756 18.31 11.76 2.41
C ALA A 756 18.43 11.62 3.94
N GLU A 757 19.57 11.22 4.50
CA GLU A 757 19.78 11.11 5.95
C GLU A 757 20.22 12.44 6.57
N THR A 758 21.22 13.10 5.97
CA THR A 758 21.72 14.40 6.45
C THR A 758 20.86 15.57 5.96
N GLY A 759 20.29 15.49 4.76
CA GLY A 759 19.69 16.62 4.06
C GLY A 759 20.72 17.51 3.35
N GLU A 760 21.94 17.02 3.14
CA GLU A 760 22.97 17.73 2.39
C GLU A 760 22.95 17.34 0.90
N ARG A 761 23.72 18.04 0.09
CA ARG A 761 23.91 17.69 -1.33
C ARG A 761 25.35 17.88 -1.76
N TYR A 762 25.80 16.95 -2.59
CA TYR A 762 27.19 16.85 -3.04
C TYR A 762 27.23 16.56 -4.54
N ARG A 763 28.37 16.85 -5.19
CA ARG A 763 28.65 16.36 -6.55
C ARG A 763 28.73 14.84 -6.53
N TYR A 764 28.09 14.17 -7.49
CA TYR A 764 28.16 12.71 -7.57
C TYR A 764 29.61 12.27 -7.89
N PRO A 765 30.22 11.38 -7.09
CA PRO A 765 31.63 11.01 -7.26
C PRO A 765 31.85 10.24 -8.57
N GLY A 766 32.97 10.51 -9.24
CA GLY A 766 33.41 9.73 -10.42
C GLY A 766 32.53 9.86 -11.67
N ALA A 767 31.77 10.94 -11.83
CA ALA A 767 30.89 11.15 -12.98
C ALA A 767 31.67 11.42 -14.29
N GLU A 768 31.47 10.56 -15.30
CA GLU A 768 31.98 10.71 -16.67
C GLU A 768 30.90 11.40 -17.54
N GLY A 769 30.71 12.70 -17.30
CA GLY A 769 29.64 13.48 -17.92
C GLY A 769 28.26 12.96 -17.49
N ASN A 770 27.45 12.51 -18.45
CA ASN A 770 26.15 11.88 -18.19
C ASN A 770 26.24 10.39 -17.81
N THR A 771 27.44 9.87 -17.49
CA THR A 771 27.66 8.46 -17.15
C THR A 771 28.16 8.32 -15.72
N LEU A 772 27.49 7.52 -14.91
CA LEU A 772 27.82 7.29 -13.50
C LEU A 772 28.18 5.81 -13.27
N THR A 773 29.23 5.56 -12.50
CA THR A 773 29.40 4.27 -11.81
C THR A 773 28.62 4.38 -10.51
N ILE A 774 27.44 3.78 -10.46
CA ILE A 774 26.57 3.83 -9.28
C ILE A 774 26.96 2.68 -8.37
N ASP A 775 27.23 3.00 -7.11
CA ASP A 775 27.64 2.06 -6.08
C ASP A 775 26.57 1.98 -4.98
N LEU A 776 26.07 0.77 -4.72
CA LEU A 776 24.95 0.49 -3.84
C LEU A 776 25.33 -0.64 -2.86
N PRO A 777 25.90 -0.30 -1.68
CA PRO A 777 26.03 -1.22 -0.56
C PRO A 777 24.67 -1.84 -0.14
N PRO A 778 24.67 -2.84 0.74
CA PRO A 778 23.43 -3.40 1.29
C PRO A 778 22.47 -2.34 1.84
N ALA A 779 21.18 -2.58 1.67
CA ALA A 779 20.05 -1.73 2.10
C ALA A 779 20.13 -0.24 1.67
N THR A 780 21.01 0.12 0.74
CA THR A 780 21.32 1.51 0.39
C THR A 780 20.40 2.05 -0.71
N SER A 781 20.08 3.34 -0.60
CA SER A 781 19.28 4.10 -1.56
C SER A 781 19.91 5.45 -1.85
N GLN A 782 19.81 5.96 -3.08
CA GLN A 782 20.38 7.24 -3.49
C GLN A 782 19.35 8.08 -4.25
N LEU A 783 19.30 9.38 -3.96
CA LEU A 783 18.63 10.40 -4.77
C LEU A 783 19.68 11.09 -5.64
N ILE A 784 19.72 10.76 -6.92
CA ILE A 784 20.63 11.35 -7.91
C ILE A 784 19.86 12.44 -8.66
N VAL A 785 20.27 13.69 -8.49
CA VAL A 785 19.62 14.88 -9.05
C VAL A 785 20.55 15.52 -10.07
N PHE A 786 20.14 15.59 -11.33
CA PHE A 786 20.82 16.34 -12.37
C PHE A 786 20.34 17.79 -12.33
N ASP A 787 21.24 18.71 -11.98
CA ASP A 787 20.93 20.13 -11.78
C ASP A 787 21.89 21.02 -12.59
N VAL A 788 21.32 21.91 -13.39
CA VAL A 788 22.04 22.87 -14.26
C VAL A 788 22.55 24.10 -13.51
N GLN A 789 22.21 24.27 -12.22
CA GLN A 789 22.65 25.40 -11.39
C GLN A 789 23.49 24.97 -10.17
N ALA A 790 23.85 23.69 -10.07
CA ALA A 790 24.55 23.16 -8.91
C ALA A 790 26.04 23.56 -8.84
N ASP A 791 26.30 24.60 -8.05
CA ASP A 791 27.58 24.76 -7.35
C ASP A 791 27.52 23.99 -6.03
N VAL A 792 28.26 22.88 -5.96
CA VAL A 792 28.25 21.92 -4.85
C VAL A 792 29.64 21.31 -4.62
N ALA A 793 29.95 21.07 -3.35
CA ALA A 793 31.17 20.37 -2.91
C ALA A 793 31.17 18.90 -3.35
N ASP A 794 32.35 18.32 -3.51
CA ASP A 794 32.50 16.91 -3.88
C ASP A 794 32.12 15.97 -2.73
N TYR A 795 31.49 14.84 -3.06
CA TYR A 795 31.13 13.83 -2.05
C TYR A 795 32.40 13.19 -1.43
N PRO A 796 32.48 13.03 -0.10
CA PRO A 796 33.63 12.41 0.54
C PRO A 796 33.94 11.00 0.01
N ALA A 797 35.22 10.75 -0.31
CA ALA A 797 35.65 9.45 -0.80
C ALA A 797 35.50 8.37 0.29
N LEU A 798 34.66 7.37 0.03
CA LEU A 798 34.48 6.21 0.91
C LEU A 798 35.57 5.14 0.64
N PRO A 799 36.05 4.44 1.68
CA PRO A 799 37.04 3.38 1.55
C PRO A 799 36.44 2.14 0.87
N ALA A 800 37.27 1.42 0.11
CA ALA A 800 36.84 0.17 -0.48
C ALA A 800 36.53 -0.87 0.62
N GLU A 801 35.51 -1.70 0.42
CA GLU A 801 35.08 -2.71 1.40
C GLU A 801 36.04 -3.91 1.48
N LYS A 802 36.85 -4.10 0.44
CA LYS A 802 37.97 -5.04 0.39
C LYS A 802 39.33 -4.33 0.55
N GLN A 803 39.35 -3.11 1.08
CA GLN A 803 40.58 -2.40 1.45
C GLN A 803 41.35 -3.23 2.51
N ALA A 804 42.67 -3.32 2.34
CA ALA A 804 43.53 -3.94 3.34
C ALA A 804 43.59 -3.04 4.58
N GLY A 805 43.49 -3.62 5.76
CA GLY A 805 43.39 -2.88 7.02
C GLY A 805 43.61 -3.75 8.25
N ALA A 806 43.82 -3.10 9.40
CA ALA A 806 44.11 -3.79 10.66
C ALA A 806 42.83 -4.31 11.32
N GLU A 807 42.70 -5.63 11.41
CA GLU A 807 41.56 -6.31 12.06
C GLU A 807 41.64 -6.22 13.60
N LEU A 808 40.55 -5.83 14.25
CA LEU A 808 40.48 -5.63 15.70
C LEU A 808 39.90 -6.86 16.42
N LYS A 809 40.77 -7.62 17.09
CA LYS A 809 40.46 -8.83 17.89
C LYS A 809 40.67 -8.60 19.38
N GLY A 810 39.97 -9.37 20.23
CA GLY A 810 40.02 -9.23 21.69
C GLY A 810 39.26 -8.01 22.20
N TRP A 811 38.10 -8.22 22.81
CA TRP A 811 37.17 -7.18 23.27
C TRP A 811 36.65 -7.45 24.68
N THR A 812 36.52 -6.39 25.48
CA THR A 812 35.65 -6.40 26.65
C THR A 812 34.21 -6.26 26.15
N LEU A 813 33.40 -7.33 26.22
CA LEU A 813 31.97 -7.28 25.89
C LEU A 813 31.14 -7.11 27.17
N ARG A 814 30.40 -6.02 27.27
CA ARG A 814 29.48 -5.72 28.37
C ARG A 814 28.03 -5.68 27.86
N LEU A 815 27.13 -6.39 28.53
CA LEU A 815 25.73 -6.58 28.13
C LEU A 815 24.83 -5.88 29.15
N GLU A 816 24.09 -4.84 28.74
CA GLU A 816 23.03 -4.18 29.53
C GLU A 816 21.68 -4.67 29.02
N HIS A 817 20.99 -5.53 29.79
CA HIS A 817 19.70 -6.09 29.40
C HIS A 817 18.55 -5.15 29.80
N ILE A 818 17.44 -5.13 29.03
CA ILE A 818 16.25 -4.31 29.30
C ILE A 818 15.54 -4.57 30.66
N ASN A 819 15.99 -5.55 31.44
CA ASN A 819 15.48 -5.85 32.78
C ASN A 819 16.40 -5.29 33.90
N GLY A 820 17.39 -4.47 33.54
CA GLY A 820 18.36 -3.87 34.45
C GLY A 820 19.55 -4.76 34.81
N THR A 821 19.56 -6.04 34.42
CA THR A 821 20.73 -6.90 34.63
C THR A 821 21.89 -6.51 33.71
N THR A 822 23.11 -6.54 34.26
CA THR A 822 24.34 -6.27 33.51
C THR A 822 25.32 -7.43 33.65
N GLN A 823 25.98 -7.81 32.55
CA GLN A 823 27.03 -8.83 32.52
C GLN A 823 28.26 -8.29 31.77
N GLN A 824 29.44 -8.86 32.03
CA GLN A 824 30.66 -8.54 31.29
C GLN A 824 31.51 -9.80 31.08
N LYS A 825 31.97 -10.04 29.84
CA LYS A 825 32.89 -11.11 29.48
C LYS A 825 33.97 -10.61 28.52
N GLU A 826 35.22 -11.02 28.74
CA GLU A 826 36.29 -10.83 27.75
C GLU A 826 36.12 -11.87 26.62
N ILE A 827 36.15 -11.43 25.36
CA ILE A 827 35.97 -12.30 24.19
C ILE A 827 37.16 -12.14 23.23
N THR A 828 37.71 -13.25 22.76
CA THR A 828 38.82 -13.26 21.78
C THR A 828 38.32 -12.99 20.37
N SER A 829 37.20 -13.62 20.01
CA SER A 829 36.50 -13.52 18.72
C SER A 829 35.10 -12.94 18.91
N LEU A 830 34.56 -12.35 17.84
CA LEU A 830 33.15 -11.98 17.73
C LEU A 830 32.31 -13.23 17.39
N PHE A 831 31.02 -13.20 17.75
CA PHE A 831 30.06 -14.29 17.58
C PHE A 831 28.62 -13.73 17.56
N ASP A 832 27.66 -14.50 17.03
CA ASP A 832 26.24 -14.16 17.09
C ASP A 832 25.66 -14.57 18.45
N LEU A 833 25.02 -13.62 19.15
CA LEU A 833 24.45 -13.91 20.47
C LEU A 833 23.31 -14.94 20.41
N SER A 834 22.65 -15.11 19.26
CA SER A 834 21.53 -16.05 19.08
C SER A 834 21.95 -17.53 19.02
N GLU A 835 23.24 -17.81 18.75
CA GLU A 835 23.80 -19.16 18.71
C GLU A 835 24.26 -19.67 20.10
N ASP A 836 24.65 -18.75 21.00
CA ASP A 836 25.05 -19.03 22.39
C ASP A 836 23.81 -19.15 23.29
N GLU A 837 23.55 -20.36 23.83
CA GLU A 837 22.38 -20.61 24.69
C GLU A 837 22.29 -19.68 25.92
N THR A 838 23.42 -19.12 26.37
CA THR A 838 23.50 -18.20 27.51
C THR A 838 23.19 -16.75 27.15
N THR A 839 23.25 -16.37 25.87
CA THR A 839 22.97 -15.00 25.40
C THR A 839 21.84 -14.90 24.39
N ARG A 840 21.31 -16.00 23.84
CA ARG A 840 20.28 -15.96 22.78
C ARG A 840 18.98 -15.27 23.16
N SER A 841 18.66 -15.19 24.44
CA SER A 841 17.50 -14.47 24.98
C SER A 841 17.74 -12.97 25.20
N PHE A 842 18.94 -12.46 24.92
CA PHE A 842 19.30 -11.06 25.22
C PHE A 842 18.52 -10.03 24.38
N ALA A 843 17.91 -9.07 25.07
CA ALA A 843 17.47 -7.80 24.49
C ALA A 843 18.06 -6.61 25.28
N GLY A 844 18.63 -5.63 24.59
CA GLY A 844 19.21 -4.43 25.22
C GLY A 844 20.37 -3.82 24.45
N ALA A 845 21.37 -3.33 25.19
CA ALA A 845 22.58 -2.70 24.65
C ALA A 845 23.84 -3.54 24.92
N LEU A 846 24.63 -3.78 23.89
CA LEU A 846 25.91 -4.48 23.91
C LEU A 846 27.03 -3.46 23.72
N TYR A 847 28.01 -3.42 24.60
CA TYR A 847 29.18 -2.52 24.50
C TYR A 847 30.43 -3.37 24.25
N TYR A 848 31.00 -3.23 23.07
CA TYR A 848 32.29 -3.83 22.71
C TYR A 848 33.37 -2.76 22.91
N GLU A 849 34.24 -2.97 23.89
CA GLU A 849 35.22 -1.97 24.31
C GLU A 849 36.66 -2.47 24.12
N LYS A 850 37.53 -1.58 23.62
CA LYS A 850 38.95 -1.87 23.38
C LYS A 850 39.81 -0.59 23.45
N LYS A 851 41.01 -0.68 24.01
CA LYS A 851 42.02 0.39 23.84
C LYS A 851 42.79 0.17 22.55
N LEU A 852 42.89 1.19 21.69
CA LEU A 852 43.64 1.09 20.43
C LEU A 852 45.15 1.22 20.69
N THR A 853 45.95 0.36 20.06
CA THR A 853 47.40 0.23 20.29
C THR A 853 48.14 0.00 18.97
N GLY A 854 49.19 0.77 18.73
CA GLY A 854 49.95 0.79 17.46
C GLY A 854 49.99 2.20 16.87
N ASP A 855 50.70 2.38 15.76
CA ASP A 855 50.53 3.59 14.95
C ASP A 855 49.19 3.50 14.22
N ALA A 856 48.36 4.52 14.43
CA ALA A 856 47.01 4.61 13.89
C ALA A 856 46.77 5.97 13.19
N ALA A 857 47.84 6.68 12.80
CA ALA A 857 47.76 7.80 11.86
C ALA A 857 47.55 7.33 10.40
N ALA A 858 47.80 6.04 10.12
CA ALA A 858 47.70 5.43 8.79
C ALA A 858 46.29 4.98 8.38
N TYR A 859 45.27 5.15 9.24
CA TYR A 859 43.89 4.73 8.98
C TYR A 859 42.93 5.92 9.10
N HIS A 860 41.89 5.93 8.28
CA HIS A 860 40.94 7.05 8.21
C HIS A 860 39.50 6.61 8.49
N TRP A 861 39.23 5.31 8.55
CA TRP A 861 37.91 4.76 8.81
C TRP A 861 37.95 3.53 9.73
N LEU A 862 36.84 3.31 10.43
CA LEU A 862 36.53 2.11 11.18
C LEU A 862 35.33 1.44 10.51
N ASP A 863 35.54 0.24 9.97
CA ASP A 863 34.48 -0.61 9.43
C ASP A 863 34.11 -1.65 10.50
N LEU A 864 32.83 -1.75 10.87
CA LEU A 864 32.35 -2.72 11.84
C LEU A 864 32.02 -4.10 11.23
N GLY A 865 32.06 -4.25 9.90
CA GLY A 865 31.63 -5.48 9.23
C GLY A 865 30.12 -5.73 9.41
N LYS A 866 29.71 -7.01 9.52
CA LYS A 866 28.30 -7.36 9.74
C LYS A 866 27.88 -7.04 11.18
N VAL A 867 26.81 -6.25 11.30
CA VAL A 867 26.17 -5.85 12.55
C VAL A 867 24.68 -6.18 12.47
N TYR A 868 24.11 -6.69 13.57
CA TYR A 868 22.68 -6.89 13.76
C TYR A 868 22.18 -6.00 14.90
N GLY A 869 21.70 -4.81 14.53
CA GLY A 869 21.22 -3.79 15.45
C GLY A 869 21.60 -2.38 14.99
N VAL A 870 21.27 -1.37 15.81
CA VAL A 870 21.77 0.00 15.60
C VAL A 870 23.10 0.16 16.33
N SER A 871 24.14 0.67 15.67
CA SER A 871 25.45 0.93 16.29
C SER A 871 25.68 2.42 16.57
N GLU A 872 26.27 2.73 17.72
CA GLU A 872 26.86 4.02 18.06
C GLU A 872 28.34 3.81 18.41
N VAL A 873 29.22 4.73 17.99
CA VAL A 873 30.67 4.60 18.23
C VAL A 873 31.22 5.84 18.93
N MET A 874 31.94 5.59 20.02
CA MET A 874 32.72 6.56 20.80
C MET A 874 34.21 6.21 20.74
N LEU A 875 35.06 7.24 20.71
CA LEU A 875 36.51 7.11 20.66
C LEU A 875 37.18 8.06 21.68
N GLY A 876 37.37 7.56 22.90
CA GLY A 876 37.46 8.44 24.07
C GLY A 876 36.11 9.11 24.30
N ASP A 877 36.13 10.42 24.53
CA ASP A 877 34.92 11.24 24.71
C ASP A 877 34.29 11.70 23.38
N GLU A 878 34.91 11.35 22.25
CA GLU A 878 34.55 11.80 20.90
C GLU A 878 33.50 10.87 20.25
N LYS A 879 32.34 11.41 19.85
CA LYS A 879 31.28 10.63 19.18
C LYS A 879 31.46 10.62 17.67
N LEU A 880 31.70 9.44 17.09
CA LEU A 880 31.92 9.29 15.65
C LEU A 880 30.61 9.17 14.83
N GLY A 881 29.49 8.85 15.48
CA GLY A 881 28.16 8.86 14.84
C GLY A 881 27.22 7.75 15.32
N CYS A 882 26.22 7.45 14.49
CA CYS A 882 25.26 6.36 14.66
C CYS A 882 24.93 5.77 13.28
N HIS A 883 24.87 4.44 13.14
CA HIS A 883 24.48 3.72 11.93
C HIS A 883 23.38 2.71 12.25
N TRP A 884 22.34 2.71 11.43
CA TRP A 884 21.06 2.04 11.73
C TRP A 884 20.59 1.08 10.63
N TYR A 885 21.38 0.93 9.56
CA TYR A 885 21.24 -0.04 8.46
C TYR A 885 22.56 -0.15 7.67
N GLY A 886 22.68 -1.15 6.80
CA GLY A 886 23.68 -1.19 5.73
C GLY A 886 25.12 -1.42 6.20
N ARG A 887 26.07 -0.64 5.68
CA ARG A 887 27.50 -0.74 6.04
C ARG A 887 27.83 0.21 7.19
N HIS A 888 28.06 -0.35 8.37
CA HIS A 888 28.36 0.39 9.60
C HIS A 888 29.80 0.92 9.61
N LEU A 889 30.02 2.04 8.90
CA LEU A 889 31.34 2.61 8.60
C LEU A 889 31.51 4.02 9.20
N TYR A 890 32.51 4.21 10.04
CA TYR A 890 32.75 5.46 10.77
C TYR A 890 34.04 6.14 10.31
N ARG A 891 34.00 7.46 10.09
CA ARG A 891 35.22 8.24 9.84
C ARG A 891 36.00 8.40 11.15
N LEU A 892 37.30 8.20 11.09
CA LEU A 892 38.20 8.39 12.22
C LEU A 892 38.79 9.82 12.21
N PRO A 893 39.02 10.42 13.40
CA PRO A 893 39.82 11.62 13.53
C PRO A 893 41.31 11.31 13.40
N GLU A 894 42.13 12.34 13.24
CA GLU A 894 43.58 12.21 13.30
C GLU A 894 44.02 11.70 14.69
N ASN A 895 45.04 10.82 14.68
CA ASN A 895 45.63 10.18 15.86
C ASN A 895 44.62 9.49 16.80
N VAL A 896 44.27 8.24 16.47
CA VAL A 896 43.41 7.39 17.32
C VAL A 896 44.20 6.49 18.31
N ALA A 897 45.53 6.60 18.34
CA ALA A 897 46.38 5.75 19.17
C ALA A 897 46.16 6.01 20.66
N GLY A 898 46.03 4.94 21.46
CA GLY A 898 45.82 5.02 22.90
C GLY A 898 44.40 5.43 23.33
N LYS A 899 43.54 5.94 22.42
CA LYS A 899 42.12 6.21 22.71
C LYS A 899 41.36 4.91 23.02
N LYS A 900 40.29 4.99 23.83
CA LYS A 900 39.36 3.88 24.09
C LYS A 900 38.28 3.88 23.01
N LEU A 901 38.25 2.85 22.17
CA LEU A 901 37.11 2.57 21.30
C LEU A 901 36.01 1.91 22.12
N SER A 902 34.78 2.41 22.02
CA SER A 902 33.58 1.81 22.59
C SER A 902 32.47 1.81 21.54
N ILE A 903 31.99 0.62 21.19
CA ILE A 903 30.96 0.38 20.18
C ILE A 903 29.72 -0.15 20.89
N LYS A 904 28.64 0.64 20.91
CA LYS A 904 27.34 0.26 21.46
C LYS A 904 26.46 -0.29 20.33
N ILE A 905 26.05 -1.55 20.41
CA ILE A 905 25.04 -2.17 19.53
C ILE A 905 23.72 -2.30 20.30
N THR A 906 22.62 -1.85 19.71
CA THR A 906 21.26 -1.98 20.28
C THR A 906 20.50 -3.08 19.56
N THR A 907 20.14 -4.15 20.27
CA THR A 907 19.46 -5.35 19.72
C THR A 907 17.93 -5.21 19.74
N THR A 908 17.20 -6.15 19.13
CA THR A 908 15.73 -6.21 19.11
C THR A 908 15.13 -6.84 20.39
N LEU A 909 13.80 -6.78 20.52
CA LEU A 909 13.06 -7.32 21.67
C LEU A 909 12.63 -8.79 21.52
N GLY A 910 12.51 -9.30 20.28
CA GLY A 910 11.75 -10.52 20.02
C GLY A 910 12.38 -11.79 20.58
N ASN A 911 13.71 -11.88 20.63
CA ASN A 911 14.41 -13.00 21.27
C ASN A 911 14.10 -13.11 22.78
N PHE A 912 14.14 -11.98 23.50
CA PHE A 912 13.75 -11.94 24.92
C PHE A 912 12.29 -12.35 25.10
N LEU A 913 11.36 -11.73 24.36
CA LEU A 913 9.93 -12.03 24.47
C LEU A 913 9.58 -13.47 24.05
N LYS A 914 10.34 -14.08 23.14
CA LYS A 914 10.26 -15.51 22.82
C LYS A 914 10.64 -16.38 24.04
N SER A 915 11.63 -15.96 24.82
CA SER A 915 12.10 -16.66 26.02
C SER A 915 11.27 -16.46 27.30
N SER A 916 10.34 -15.49 27.30
CA SER A 916 9.56 -15.05 28.48
C SER A 916 8.08 -15.51 28.46
N PRO A 917 7.75 -16.79 28.71
CA PRO A 917 6.37 -17.30 28.67
C PRO A 917 5.42 -16.67 29.70
N GLU A 918 5.95 -16.08 30.78
CA GLU A 918 5.21 -15.27 31.74
C GLU A 918 4.68 -13.97 31.11
N ASN A 919 5.38 -13.42 30.11
CA ASN A 919 4.95 -12.26 29.35
C ASN A 919 3.93 -12.65 28.27
N LYS A 920 2.70 -12.94 28.69
CA LYS A 920 1.63 -13.46 27.80
C LYS A 920 1.43 -12.67 26.51
N VAL A 921 1.56 -11.34 26.54
CA VAL A 921 1.38 -10.47 25.35
C VAL A 921 2.59 -10.59 24.42
N GLY A 922 3.80 -10.36 24.93
CA GLY A 922 5.01 -10.40 24.11
C GLY A 922 5.31 -11.80 23.58
N HIS A 923 5.21 -12.82 24.44
CA HIS A 923 5.37 -14.22 24.06
C HIS A 923 4.27 -14.70 23.12
N GLY A 924 3.04 -14.18 23.23
CA GLY A 924 1.94 -14.47 22.30
C GLY A 924 2.34 -14.26 20.84
N TRP A 925 3.01 -13.13 20.55
CA TRP A 925 3.56 -12.80 19.23
C TRP A 925 4.94 -13.43 18.94
N ALA A 926 5.79 -13.59 19.96
CA ALA A 926 7.19 -13.98 19.77
C ALA A 926 7.47 -15.49 19.76
N LYS A 927 6.62 -16.31 20.40
CA LYS A 927 6.86 -17.76 20.59
C LYS A 927 7.19 -18.53 19.31
N GLY A 928 6.49 -18.22 18.22
CA GLY A 928 6.62 -18.89 16.92
C GLY A 928 7.74 -18.38 16.03
N GLN A 929 8.39 -17.26 16.39
CA GLN A 929 9.48 -16.67 15.60
C GLN A 929 10.76 -17.51 15.73
N VAL A 930 11.64 -17.48 14.74
CA VAL A 930 13.01 -18.01 14.88
C VAL A 930 13.83 -17.14 15.83
N TRP A 931 14.88 -17.70 16.42
CA TRP A 931 15.92 -16.89 17.06
C TRP A 931 16.55 -16.00 15.98
N THR A 932 16.58 -14.69 16.22
CA THR A 932 17.08 -13.71 15.26
C THR A 932 18.49 -13.30 15.65
N SER A 933 19.40 -13.24 14.67
CA SER A 933 20.79 -12.83 14.85
C SER A 933 20.95 -11.50 15.57
N ALA A 934 21.95 -11.40 16.46
CA ALA A 934 22.14 -10.23 17.32
C ALA A 934 23.60 -9.94 17.64
N GLY A 935 23.97 -8.66 17.62
CA GLY A 935 25.32 -8.17 17.97
C GLY A 935 26.20 -7.84 16.77
N MET A 936 27.50 -7.68 17.01
CA MET A 936 28.51 -7.37 15.99
C MET A 936 29.32 -8.64 15.70
N LEU A 937 29.23 -9.13 14.45
CA LEU A 937 29.96 -10.31 13.98
C LEU A 937 31.29 -9.92 13.31
N GLY A 938 31.39 -8.71 12.77
CA GLY A 938 32.63 -8.22 12.15
C GLY A 938 32.83 -8.74 10.71
N PRO A 939 34.10 -8.91 10.27
CA PRO A 939 35.34 -8.54 10.97
C PRO A 939 35.48 -7.01 11.09
N VAL A 940 35.75 -6.53 12.31
CA VAL A 940 35.98 -5.10 12.57
C VAL A 940 37.38 -4.71 12.11
N LYS A 941 37.53 -3.61 11.35
CA LYS A 941 38.82 -3.18 10.77
C LYS A 941 39.03 -1.68 10.87
N LEU A 942 40.28 -1.27 11.08
CA LEU A 942 40.77 0.06 10.71
C LEU A 942 41.19 0.02 9.23
N VAL A 943 40.71 0.96 8.40
CA VAL A 943 40.99 1.04 6.94
C VAL A 943 41.32 2.46 6.47
#